data_AF-A0A949HTH0-F1
#
_entry.id   AF-A0A949HTH0-F1
#
_cell.length_a   1.000
_cell.length_b   1.000
_cell.length_c   1.000
_cell.angle_alpha   90.00
_cell.angle_beta   90.00
_cell.angle_gamma   90.00
#
_symmetry.space_group_name_H-M   'P 1'
#
loop_
_entity.id
_entity.type
_entity.pdbx_description
1 polymer ?
#
loop_
_entity_poly.entity_id
_entity_poly.type
_entity_poly.pdbx_seq_one_letter_code
_entity_poly.pdbx_strand_id
1 'polypeptide(L)'
;FTGSGSISGPTALLKQGSGALLIDNSGSNDFSGGVTIAAGTLQVGNNDTAGNLPAGAVTDNGALAFNRTDSVTVGNAVSGSGSLTQAGAAGTLLLNGANTFAGPVLVTNGSTLKLGGSSALGSGSASLTVANGSTLDANGYTASKTVILSGSGVGGNGAIVNSGGPIYDNPGPGLATNLILAGDATFSFPTRTDLGSASGGSVLTADGPHNLTLNGSGYFEWRNLSVLPPLAGITVGAGTLGVTGSTTFGDPNAALTLNGASGAALQLYGPGVFVNKQVDFQNGATIYNSSGANTMNGAMTLESGYCTFNVGNNTSLSLSNVLSGPGVFYLTGGTGTTVLWGNSPSFTGGVQLYNGQLVLNGLIGSGITSQPGTTVSGSGTANGLVDVSGELLPGGEGAAGTFTAGVGLTLESSATLTMDLSSTAGVGGGTNDLLAVTGDLTVNGNNIVINPIKGSLADGTYTLFTYTGNLNGAFGAAATAGPSRYTFTLDTGTPHQVNLVVAGQPDLLEWNNGANNGQWDVAGSLNWSNLTTHTQDQFLIPDTVLLDDSILTAANPTTSITIPAGQVVVPNVLTNDSTTNYTIGGAGKISGGASLVKLGSSTLTLSTTNDFTGNVTIGAGAVQINGVLKPTASPVGTTNGTLIVANGASLIVNLQGSYPA
;
A
#
# COMPACT_ATOMS: atom_id res chain seq x y z
N PHE A 1 -48.40 0.75 37.65
CA PHE A 1 -49.64 0.83 36.87
C PHE A 1 -49.71 -0.39 35.99
N THR A 2 -50.59 -1.33 36.31
CA THR A 2 -50.83 -2.56 35.55
C THR A 2 -52.32 -2.68 35.23
N GLY A 3 -52.70 -3.50 34.26
CA GLY A 3 -54.10 -3.72 33.86
C GLY A 3 -54.48 -3.03 32.55
N SER A 4 -55.79 -3.01 32.24
CA SER A 4 -56.29 -2.62 30.90
C SER A 4 -56.58 -1.14 30.69
N GLY A 5 -56.57 -0.32 31.75
CA GLY A 5 -56.88 1.11 31.68
C GLY A 5 -55.74 1.97 31.11
N SER A 6 -56.02 3.27 30.92
CA SER A 6 -55.04 4.32 30.57
C SER A 6 -54.86 5.32 31.70
N ILE A 7 -53.69 5.97 31.75
CA ILE A 7 -53.45 7.21 32.50
C ILE A 7 -53.73 8.38 31.54
N SER A 8 -54.65 9.26 31.92
CA SER A 8 -55.17 10.32 31.05
C SER A 8 -55.35 11.64 31.81
N GLY A 9 -55.34 12.77 31.08
CA GLY A 9 -55.60 14.11 31.64
C GLY A 9 -54.54 15.17 31.27
N PRO A 10 -54.78 16.45 31.61
CA PRO A 10 -53.95 17.56 31.13
C PRO A 10 -52.64 17.77 31.91
N THR A 11 -52.41 17.01 32.98
CA THR A 11 -51.29 17.25 33.92
C THR A 11 -50.11 16.32 33.65
N ALA A 12 -48.95 16.67 34.23
CA ALA A 12 -47.71 15.92 34.08
C ALA A 12 -47.64 14.74 35.05
N LEU A 13 -46.91 13.68 34.67
CA LEU A 13 -46.48 12.65 35.61
C LEU A 13 -45.18 13.09 36.29
N LEU A 14 -45.21 13.31 37.60
CA LEU A 14 -44.02 13.60 38.42
C LEU A 14 -43.63 12.38 39.25
N LYS A 15 -42.53 11.71 38.89
CA LYS A 15 -41.95 10.60 39.64
C LYS A 15 -40.95 11.12 40.68
N GLN A 16 -41.28 10.94 41.97
CA GLN A 16 -40.45 11.32 43.12
C GLN A 16 -39.98 10.07 43.91
N GLY A 17 -39.02 10.26 44.83
CA GLY A 17 -38.50 9.21 45.70
C GLY A 17 -37.57 8.20 45.00
N SER A 18 -36.81 7.41 45.77
CA SER A 18 -35.76 6.52 45.24
C SER A 18 -36.26 5.23 44.59
N GLY A 19 -37.50 4.81 44.83
CA GLY A 19 -38.06 3.56 44.31
C GLY A 19 -38.37 3.59 42.80
N ALA A 20 -38.77 2.45 42.26
CA ALA A 20 -39.22 2.32 40.87
C ALA A 20 -40.74 2.55 40.74
N LEU A 21 -41.15 3.26 39.69
CA LEU A 21 -42.53 3.33 39.24
C LEU A 21 -42.66 2.58 37.92
N LEU A 22 -43.46 1.53 37.92
CA LEU A 22 -43.73 0.70 36.75
C LEU A 22 -44.97 1.21 35.98
N ILE A 23 -44.84 1.43 34.67
CA ILE A 23 -45.92 1.67 33.71
C ILE A 23 -46.00 0.46 32.79
N ASP A 24 -47.00 -0.38 33.01
CA ASP A 24 -47.15 -1.71 32.42
C ASP A 24 -48.64 -2.04 32.17
N ASN A 25 -49.43 -1.00 31.90
CA ASN A 25 -50.82 -1.12 31.51
C ASN A 25 -50.93 -1.32 30.00
N SER A 26 -51.93 -2.08 29.54
CA SER A 26 -52.14 -2.34 28.11
C SER A 26 -52.89 -1.21 27.40
N GLY A 27 -53.59 -0.35 28.14
CA GLY A 27 -54.24 0.84 27.59
C GLY A 27 -53.22 1.94 27.28
N SER A 28 -53.44 2.70 26.21
CA SER A 28 -52.52 3.79 25.83
C SER A 28 -52.63 4.96 26.79
N ASN A 29 -51.56 5.29 27.50
CA ASN A 29 -51.45 6.51 28.29
C ASN A 29 -51.37 7.74 27.37
N ASP A 30 -52.18 8.77 27.62
CA ASP A 30 -52.38 9.94 26.74
C ASP A 30 -52.38 11.29 27.48
N PHE A 31 -51.91 11.31 28.74
CA PHE A 31 -51.78 12.55 29.50
C PHE A 31 -50.80 13.53 28.84
N SER A 32 -51.15 14.82 28.77
CA SER A 32 -50.46 15.79 27.91
C SER A 32 -49.40 16.65 28.60
N GLY A 33 -49.29 16.60 29.93
CA GLY A 33 -48.33 17.42 30.68
C GLY A 33 -46.87 16.96 30.60
N GLY A 34 -46.59 15.86 29.90
CA GLY A 34 -45.25 15.26 29.84
C GLY A 34 -44.86 14.52 31.11
N VAL A 35 -43.58 14.17 31.21
CA VAL A 35 -43.04 13.34 32.30
C VAL A 35 -41.84 14.03 32.95
N THR A 36 -41.79 14.05 34.27
CA THR A 36 -40.61 14.46 35.05
C THR A 36 -40.22 13.36 36.03
N ILE A 37 -38.99 12.88 35.95
CA ILE A 37 -38.39 11.92 36.87
C ILE A 37 -37.42 12.69 37.76
N ALA A 38 -37.87 13.04 38.96
CA ALA A 38 -37.03 13.79 39.92
C ALA A 38 -36.03 12.88 40.66
N ALA A 39 -36.40 11.61 40.90
CA ALA A 39 -35.55 10.60 41.52
C ALA A 39 -36.08 9.17 41.26
N GLY A 40 -35.21 8.18 41.47
CA GLY A 40 -35.54 6.75 41.28
C GLY A 40 -35.79 6.41 39.81
N THR A 41 -36.48 5.30 39.57
CA THR A 41 -36.70 4.77 38.20
C THR A 41 -38.14 4.97 37.75
N LEU A 42 -38.34 5.39 36.50
CA LEU A 42 -39.58 5.17 35.76
C LEU A 42 -39.33 4.06 34.74
N GLN A 43 -40.03 2.93 34.88
CA GLN A 43 -39.91 1.80 33.97
C GLN A 43 -41.17 1.68 33.10
N VAL A 44 -40.99 1.57 31.79
CA VAL A 44 -42.03 1.34 30.79
C VAL A 44 -41.94 -0.11 30.32
N GLY A 45 -42.99 -0.89 30.57
CA GLY A 45 -43.09 -2.32 30.32
C GLY A 45 -42.42 -3.19 31.40
N ASN A 46 -42.71 -4.49 31.38
CA ASN A 46 -42.14 -5.47 32.31
C ASN A 46 -41.68 -6.76 31.61
N ASN A 47 -40.88 -6.59 30.56
CA ASN A 47 -40.42 -7.63 29.62
C ASN A 47 -41.57 -8.29 28.86
N ASP A 48 -42.49 -7.45 28.39
CA ASP A 48 -43.64 -7.79 27.55
C ASP A 48 -43.92 -6.65 26.55
N THR A 49 -45.15 -6.58 26.02
CA THR A 49 -45.57 -5.53 25.08
C THR A 49 -46.50 -4.49 25.72
N ALA A 50 -46.55 -4.38 27.05
CA ALA A 50 -47.40 -3.42 27.77
C ALA A 50 -46.63 -2.15 28.18
N GLY A 51 -47.38 -1.08 28.47
CA GLY A 51 -46.87 0.22 28.92
C GLY A 51 -46.34 1.14 27.81
N ASN A 52 -46.71 2.42 27.85
CA ASN A 52 -46.19 3.44 26.94
C ASN A 52 -45.95 4.77 27.67
N LEU A 53 -45.06 5.60 27.11
CA LEU A 53 -45.01 7.03 27.40
C LEU A 53 -46.08 7.76 26.55
N PRO A 54 -46.70 8.83 27.05
CA PRO A 54 -47.53 9.69 26.23
C PRO A 54 -46.66 10.61 25.35
N ALA A 55 -47.31 11.42 24.50
CA ALA A 55 -46.63 12.52 23.81
C ALA A 55 -46.14 13.60 24.81
N GLY A 56 -45.09 14.33 24.43
CA GLY A 56 -44.54 15.45 25.22
C GLY A 56 -43.08 15.26 25.63
N ALA A 57 -42.51 16.23 26.35
CA ALA A 57 -41.14 16.15 26.83
C ALA A 57 -40.99 15.21 28.03
N VAL A 58 -39.81 14.60 28.17
CA VAL A 58 -39.39 13.84 29.34
C VAL A 58 -38.18 14.54 29.96
N THR A 59 -38.30 14.98 31.20
CA THR A 59 -37.17 15.47 32.00
C THR A 59 -36.75 14.38 32.97
N ASP A 60 -35.64 13.72 32.68
CA ASP A 60 -35.08 12.63 33.47
C ASP A 60 -33.88 13.09 34.30
N ASN A 61 -34.06 13.16 35.62
CA ASN A 61 -33.00 13.38 36.61
C ASN A 61 -32.77 12.14 37.50
N GLY A 62 -33.42 11.02 37.20
CA GLY A 62 -33.27 9.74 37.88
C GLY A 62 -32.84 8.67 36.88
N ALA A 63 -33.74 7.72 36.61
CA ALA A 63 -33.56 6.74 35.54
C ALA A 63 -34.86 6.51 34.75
N LEU A 64 -34.74 6.53 33.43
CA LEU A 64 -35.78 6.07 32.50
C LEU A 64 -35.41 4.70 31.93
N ALA A 65 -36.24 3.69 32.19
CA ALA A 65 -36.02 2.33 31.71
C ALA A 65 -37.15 1.88 30.77
N PHE A 66 -36.77 1.22 29.68
CA PHE A 66 -37.68 0.52 28.77
C PHE A 66 -37.41 -0.98 28.89
N ASN A 67 -38.42 -1.73 29.28
CA ASN A 67 -38.37 -3.17 29.39
C ASN A 67 -39.50 -3.77 28.55
N ARG A 68 -39.41 -3.57 27.23
CA ARG A 68 -40.40 -4.00 26.25
C ARG A 68 -39.81 -4.94 25.22
N THR A 69 -40.51 -6.04 24.91
CA THR A 69 -40.02 -7.11 24.01
C THR A 69 -40.33 -6.86 22.53
N ASP A 70 -41.15 -5.85 22.22
CA ASP A 70 -41.44 -5.41 20.87
C ASP A 70 -40.57 -4.21 20.44
N SER A 71 -40.85 -3.68 19.25
CA SER A 71 -40.18 -2.49 18.74
C SER A 71 -40.94 -1.22 19.13
N VAL A 72 -40.27 -0.30 19.81
CA VAL A 72 -40.87 0.92 20.37
C VAL A 72 -40.12 2.14 19.85
N THR A 73 -40.86 3.08 19.27
CA THR A 73 -40.33 4.39 18.89
C THR A 73 -40.56 5.40 20.01
N VAL A 74 -39.49 5.97 20.54
CA VAL A 74 -39.55 7.08 21.50
C VAL A 74 -39.27 8.38 20.77
N GLY A 75 -40.33 9.10 20.44
CA GLY A 75 -40.27 10.43 19.83
C GLY A 75 -40.15 11.57 20.85
N ASN A 76 -40.26 11.28 22.14
CA ASN A 76 -40.15 12.28 23.20
C ASN A 76 -38.75 12.90 23.23
N ALA A 77 -38.66 14.23 23.40
CA ALA A 77 -37.40 14.87 23.75
C ALA A 77 -37.04 14.55 25.20
N VAL A 78 -35.98 13.77 25.40
CA VAL A 78 -35.47 13.39 26.73
C VAL A 78 -34.33 14.33 27.13
N SER A 79 -34.46 14.95 28.29
CA SER A 79 -33.52 15.94 28.86
C SER A 79 -33.16 15.58 30.30
N GLY A 80 -32.16 16.25 30.89
CA GLY A 80 -31.78 16.08 32.30
C GLY A 80 -30.51 15.28 32.54
N SER A 81 -30.17 15.00 33.80
CA SER A 81 -28.93 14.31 34.19
C SER A 81 -29.06 12.79 34.36
N GLY A 82 -30.27 12.25 34.24
CA GLY A 82 -30.61 10.85 34.51
C GLY A 82 -30.08 9.86 33.47
N SER A 83 -30.20 8.58 33.80
CA SER A 83 -29.74 7.45 32.96
C SER A 83 -30.87 6.84 32.14
N LEU A 84 -30.58 6.43 30.90
CA LEU A 84 -31.50 5.67 30.07
C LEU A 84 -31.13 4.18 30.04
N THR A 85 -32.09 3.28 30.21
CA THR A 85 -31.88 1.82 30.12
C THR A 85 -32.83 1.19 29.10
N GLN A 86 -32.30 0.37 28.19
CA GLN A 86 -33.06 -0.52 27.31
C GLN A 86 -32.79 -1.97 27.74
N ALA A 87 -33.84 -2.70 28.14
CA ALA A 87 -33.72 -3.97 28.85
C ALA A 87 -34.76 -5.04 28.44
N GLY A 88 -35.63 -4.77 27.45
CA GLY A 88 -36.61 -5.77 27.02
C GLY A 88 -36.03 -6.79 26.06
N ALA A 89 -36.10 -8.07 26.40
CA ALA A 89 -35.45 -9.14 25.64
C ALA A 89 -35.94 -9.20 24.18
N ALA A 90 -35.00 -9.23 23.24
CA ALA A 90 -35.21 -9.12 21.79
C ALA A 90 -35.93 -7.85 21.31
N GLY A 91 -36.35 -6.98 22.22
CA GLY A 91 -37.03 -5.73 21.91
C GLY A 91 -36.09 -4.67 21.37
N THR A 92 -36.62 -3.81 20.51
CA THR A 92 -35.87 -2.71 19.88
C THR A 92 -36.41 -1.38 20.32
N LEU A 93 -35.57 -0.55 20.95
CA LEU A 93 -35.90 0.84 21.26
C LEU A 93 -35.33 1.75 20.17
N LEU A 94 -36.19 2.31 19.33
CA LEU A 94 -35.83 3.38 18.40
C LEU A 94 -35.89 4.73 19.13
N LEU A 95 -34.73 5.29 19.45
CA LEU A 95 -34.62 6.55 20.16
C LEU A 95 -34.54 7.71 19.17
N ASN A 96 -35.69 8.34 18.90
CA ASN A 96 -35.90 9.28 17.79
C ASN A 96 -36.13 10.75 18.22
N GLY A 97 -36.16 11.01 19.53
CA GLY A 97 -36.30 12.36 20.07
C GLY A 97 -35.09 13.26 19.85
N ALA A 98 -35.32 14.57 19.92
CA ALA A 98 -34.27 15.59 20.03
C ALA A 98 -33.69 15.60 21.45
N ASN A 99 -32.95 14.55 21.80
CA ASN A 99 -32.52 14.32 23.17
C ASN A 99 -31.32 15.20 23.56
N THR A 100 -31.29 15.60 24.83
CA THR A 100 -30.23 16.42 25.45
C THR A 100 -29.78 15.87 26.80
N PHE A 101 -30.30 14.73 27.26
CA PHE A 101 -29.90 14.13 28.53
C PHE A 101 -28.38 13.87 28.57
N ALA A 102 -27.77 14.06 29.75
CA ALA A 102 -26.32 13.98 29.91
C ALA A 102 -25.83 12.63 30.46
N GLY A 103 -26.72 11.85 31.09
CA GLY A 103 -26.38 10.62 31.79
C GLY A 103 -26.00 9.44 30.91
N PRO A 104 -25.67 8.30 31.53
CA PRO A 104 -25.26 7.10 30.82
C PRO A 104 -26.45 6.40 30.15
N VAL A 105 -26.14 5.58 29.15
CA VAL A 105 -27.10 4.70 28.48
C VAL A 105 -26.68 3.25 28.70
N LEU A 106 -27.60 2.39 29.11
CA LEU A 106 -27.37 0.94 29.26
C LEU A 106 -28.30 0.17 28.31
N VAL A 107 -27.71 -0.72 27.51
CA VAL A 107 -28.44 -1.70 26.68
C VAL A 107 -28.13 -3.08 27.23
N THR A 108 -29.15 -3.81 27.66
CA THR A 108 -28.98 -5.07 28.39
C THR A 108 -30.06 -6.09 28.07
N ASN A 109 -29.94 -7.29 28.65
CA ASN A 109 -30.93 -8.37 28.57
C ASN A 109 -31.26 -8.80 27.12
N GLY A 110 -30.26 -8.81 26.23
CA GLY A 110 -30.46 -9.24 24.84
C GLY A 110 -31.38 -8.33 24.05
N SER A 111 -31.36 -7.04 24.35
CA SER A 111 -32.16 -6.01 23.68
C SER A 111 -31.35 -5.22 22.65
N THR A 112 -32.04 -4.47 21.80
CA THR A 112 -31.44 -3.58 20.80
C THR A 112 -31.80 -2.12 21.09
N LEU A 113 -30.79 -1.25 21.13
CA LEU A 113 -30.99 0.21 21.04
C LEU A 113 -30.69 0.64 19.61
N LYS A 114 -31.66 1.28 18.95
CA LYS A 114 -31.55 1.80 17.60
C LYS A 114 -31.55 3.33 17.61
N LEU A 115 -30.57 3.95 16.95
CA LEU A 115 -30.49 5.42 16.87
C LEU A 115 -31.49 5.96 15.83
N GLY A 116 -32.31 6.94 16.22
CA GLY A 116 -33.23 7.62 15.31
C GLY A 116 -32.67 8.90 14.67
N GLY A 117 -31.59 9.45 15.23
CA GLY A 117 -30.97 10.69 14.76
C GLY A 117 -29.64 10.98 15.45
N SER A 118 -28.94 12.05 15.03
CA SER A 118 -27.64 12.46 15.60
C SER A 118 -27.70 12.85 17.07
N SER A 119 -28.85 13.29 17.56
CA SER A 119 -29.10 13.61 18.97
C SER A 119 -29.61 12.43 19.79
N ALA A 120 -29.75 11.23 19.22
CA ALA A 120 -30.43 10.11 19.88
C ALA A 120 -29.85 9.81 21.26
N LEU A 121 -28.52 9.75 21.40
CA LEU A 121 -27.84 9.46 22.66
C LEU A 121 -27.77 10.67 23.63
N GLY A 122 -28.37 11.80 23.30
CA GLY A 122 -28.30 13.00 24.13
C GLY A 122 -26.94 13.69 24.06
N SER A 123 -26.61 14.41 25.13
CA SER A 123 -25.38 15.20 25.26
C SER A 123 -24.45 14.63 26.32
N GLY A 124 -23.28 15.26 26.52
CA GLY A 124 -22.34 14.92 27.59
C GLY A 124 -21.50 13.67 27.35
N SER A 125 -20.51 13.47 28.22
CA SER A 125 -19.44 12.47 28.05
C SER A 125 -19.65 11.14 28.78
N ALA A 126 -20.82 10.94 29.41
CA ALA A 126 -21.15 9.65 30.03
C ALA A 126 -21.19 8.53 28.97
N SER A 127 -20.92 7.29 29.38
CA SER A 127 -20.82 6.15 28.46
C SER A 127 -22.17 5.63 27.98
N LEU A 128 -22.15 4.99 26.81
CA LEU A 128 -23.12 4.01 26.36
C LEU A 128 -22.53 2.61 26.62
N THR A 129 -23.19 1.79 27.42
CA THR A 129 -22.77 0.42 27.70
C THR A 129 -23.71 -0.57 27.01
N VAL A 130 -23.17 -1.44 26.18
CA VAL A 130 -23.88 -2.56 25.53
C VAL A 130 -23.44 -3.85 26.20
N ALA A 131 -24.30 -4.39 27.07
CA ALA A 131 -24.02 -5.62 27.79
C ALA A 131 -23.97 -6.82 26.83
N ASN A 132 -23.28 -7.88 27.26
CA ASN A 132 -23.14 -9.10 26.49
C ASN A 132 -24.51 -9.61 25.97
N GLY A 133 -24.56 -9.95 24.69
CA GLY A 133 -25.76 -10.42 24.00
C GLY A 133 -26.73 -9.31 23.55
N SER A 134 -26.46 -8.05 23.87
CA SER A 134 -27.28 -6.89 23.44
C SER A 134 -26.64 -6.16 22.25
N THR A 135 -27.40 -5.30 21.56
CA THR A 135 -26.94 -4.64 20.33
C THR A 135 -27.17 -3.13 20.35
N LEU A 136 -26.16 -2.37 19.90
CA LEU A 136 -26.33 -1.02 19.39
C LEU A 136 -26.52 -1.07 17.87
N ASP A 137 -27.67 -0.61 17.38
CA ASP A 137 -27.90 -0.36 15.94
C ASP A 137 -27.72 1.13 15.65
N ALA A 138 -26.57 1.46 15.04
CA ALA A 138 -26.18 2.82 14.69
C ALA A 138 -27.13 3.47 13.67
N ASN A 139 -27.78 2.66 12.82
CA ASN A 139 -28.80 3.10 11.87
C ASN A 139 -28.39 4.32 11.01
N GLY A 140 -27.13 4.39 10.60
CA GLY A 140 -26.56 5.48 9.79
C GLY A 140 -26.13 6.71 10.58
N TYR A 141 -26.11 6.65 11.92
CA TYR A 141 -25.73 7.75 12.79
C TYR A 141 -24.49 7.40 13.64
N THR A 142 -23.64 8.40 13.85
CA THR A 142 -22.51 8.32 14.80
C THR A 142 -23.00 8.24 16.24
N ALA A 143 -22.37 7.40 17.06
CA ALA A 143 -22.55 7.38 18.49
C ALA A 143 -21.71 8.50 19.14
N SER A 144 -22.39 9.47 19.77
CA SER A 144 -21.76 10.65 20.39
C SER A 144 -21.12 10.38 21.76
N LYS A 145 -21.35 9.21 22.35
CA LYS A 145 -20.82 8.78 23.65
C LYS A 145 -19.72 7.73 23.46
N THR A 146 -18.82 7.62 24.43
CA THR A 146 -17.92 6.45 24.52
C THR A 146 -18.75 5.18 24.61
N VAL A 147 -18.50 4.23 23.72
CA VAL A 147 -19.23 2.95 23.69
C VAL A 147 -18.40 1.87 24.34
N ILE A 148 -18.93 1.25 25.39
CA ILE A 148 -18.36 0.09 26.08
C ILE A 148 -19.23 -1.12 25.72
N LEU A 149 -18.66 -2.18 25.19
CA LEU A 149 -19.45 -3.27 24.62
C LEU A 149 -18.80 -4.64 24.76
N SER A 150 -19.60 -5.70 24.71
CA SER A 150 -19.11 -7.08 24.65
C SER A 150 -20.13 -7.99 23.96
N GLY A 151 -19.66 -9.15 23.51
CA GLY A 151 -20.46 -10.24 22.96
C GLY A 151 -20.77 -10.10 21.47
N SER A 152 -21.51 -11.08 20.98
CA SER A 152 -21.95 -11.17 19.58
C SER A 152 -23.28 -10.47 19.31
N GLY A 153 -23.85 -9.80 20.30
CA GLY A 153 -25.14 -9.11 20.22
C GLY A 153 -26.35 -10.01 19.97
N VAL A 154 -27.50 -9.39 19.71
CA VAL A 154 -28.79 -10.08 19.59
C VAL A 154 -28.79 -11.02 18.38
N GLY A 155 -29.02 -12.31 18.64
CA GLY A 155 -29.01 -13.35 17.61
C GLY A 155 -27.63 -13.60 16.97
N GLY A 156 -26.54 -13.11 17.58
CA GLY A 156 -25.19 -13.23 17.01
C GLY A 156 -24.89 -12.24 15.88
N ASN A 157 -25.74 -11.24 15.67
CA ASN A 157 -25.63 -10.31 14.54
C ASN A 157 -24.66 -9.14 14.78
N GLY A 158 -24.07 -9.02 15.95
CA GLY A 158 -23.11 -7.98 16.33
C GLY A 158 -23.56 -7.20 17.57
N ALA A 159 -22.63 -6.96 18.50
CA ALA A 159 -22.82 -5.99 19.58
C ALA A 159 -22.96 -4.56 19.02
N ILE A 160 -22.39 -4.32 17.82
CA ILE A 160 -22.66 -3.15 16.99
C ILE A 160 -23.16 -3.62 15.63
N VAL A 161 -24.23 -2.99 15.15
CA VAL A 161 -24.74 -3.10 13.78
C VAL A 161 -24.96 -1.70 13.21
N ASN A 162 -24.83 -1.54 11.89
CA ASN A 162 -25.37 -0.38 11.18
C ASN A 162 -26.41 -0.83 10.15
N SER A 163 -27.69 -0.78 10.51
CA SER A 163 -28.77 -1.14 9.58
C SER A 163 -29.23 -0.01 8.65
N GLY A 164 -28.67 1.20 8.83
CA GLY A 164 -29.06 2.39 8.07
C GLY A 164 -28.07 2.74 6.97
N GLY A 165 -28.01 4.03 6.63
CA GLY A 165 -27.10 4.55 5.61
C GLY A 165 -25.61 4.41 5.99
N PRO A 166 -24.70 4.72 5.05
CA PRO A 166 -23.27 4.64 5.31
C PRO A 166 -22.82 5.66 6.35
N ILE A 167 -21.87 5.28 7.19
CA ILE A 167 -21.19 6.16 8.14
C ILE A 167 -19.75 6.32 7.68
N TYR A 168 -19.34 7.57 7.39
CA TYR A 168 -18.03 7.90 6.86
C TYR A 168 -17.12 8.54 7.92
N ASP A 169 -15.83 8.26 7.80
CA ASP A 169 -14.70 8.84 8.55
C ASP A 169 -14.19 10.17 7.95
N ASN A 170 -14.83 10.65 6.87
CA ASN A 170 -14.59 11.94 6.26
C ASN A 170 -15.87 12.50 5.62
N PRO A 171 -16.36 13.69 5.99
CA PRO A 171 -15.80 14.61 6.99
C PRO A 171 -16.08 14.25 8.46
N GLY A 172 -16.79 13.14 8.73
CA GLY A 172 -17.21 12.74 10.08
C GLY A 172 -16.15 11.96 10.89
N PRO A 173 -16.39 11.67 12.18
CA PRO A 173 -15.46 10.89 13.01
C PRO A 173 -15.67 9.36 12.90
N GLY A 174 -16.34 8.90 11.84
CA GLY A 174 -16.81 7.52 11.72
C GLY A 174 -17.92 7.21 12.72
N LEU A 175 -18.04 5.93 13.08
CA LEU A 175 -19.08 5.43 13.98
C LEU A 175 -19.02 6.01 15.39
N ALA A 176 -17.83 6.13 15.98
CA ALA A 176 -17.62 6.63 17.33
C ALA A 176 -16.18 7.07 17.52
N THR A 177 -15.95 8.05 18.41
CA THR A 177 -14.60 8.47 18.77
C THR A 177 -13.93 7.49 19.72
N ASN A 178 -14.66 6.85 20.64
CA ASN A 178 -14.09 5.92 21.61
C ASN A 178 -14.93 4.64 21.69
N LEU A 179 -14.29 3.51 21.39
CA LEU A 179 -14.84 2.16 21.52
C LEU A 179 -13.98 1.36 22.50
N ILE A 180 -14.62 0.73 23.49
CA ILE A 180 -13.97 -0.11 24.51
C ILE A 180 -14.64 -1.48 24.51
N LEU A 181 -13.87 -2.53 24.23
CA LEU A 181 -14.30 -3.91 24.40
C LEU A 181 -14.18 -4.29 25.88
N ALA A 182 -15.30 -4.61 26.52
CA ALA A 182 -15.39 -5.18 27.86
C ALA A 182 -15.38 -6.73 27.87
N GLY A 183 -15.04 -7.30 26.72
CA GLY A 183 -15.14 -8.72 26.38
C GLY A 183 -15.02 -8.88 24.86
N ASP A 184 -14.84 -10.13 24.41
CA ASP A 184 -14.81 -10.44 22.97
C ASP A 184 -16.09 -9.92 22.29
N ALA A 185 -15.94 -9.29 21.13
CA ALA A 185 -17.05 -8.57 20.49
C ALA A 185 -17.11 -8.81 18.98
N THR A 186 -18.33 -8.71 18.44
CA THR A 186 -18.59 -8.74 17.00
C THR A 186 -19.18 -7.41 16.53
N PHE A 187 -18.61 -6.84 15.47
CA PHE A 187 -19.22 -5.74 14.70
C PHE A 187 -19.70 -6.25 13.35
N SER A 188 -20.91 -5.87 12.96
CA SER A 188 -21.47 -6.23 11.65
C SER A 188 -21.91 -5.00 10.88
N PHE A 189 -21.34 -4.84 9.69
CA PHE A 189 -21.49 -3.68 8.83
C PHE A 189 -22.13 -4.09 7.49
N PRO A 190 -23.47 -4.30 7.46
CA PRO A 190 -24.17 -4.60 6.21
C PRO A 190 -24.20 -3.40 5.26
N THR A 191 -23.89 -2.20 5.76
CA THR A 191 -23.57 -1.00 4.99
C THR A 191 -22.22 -0.43 5.46
N ARG A 192 -21.56 0.35 4.60
CA ARG A 192 -20.24 0.93 4.90
C ARG A 192 -20.26 1.68 6.24
N THR A 193 -19.39 1.27 7.14
CA THR A 193 -19.31 1.83 8.49
C THR A 193 -17.86 2.01 8.88
N ASP A 194 -17.38 3.24 8.76
CA ASP A 194 -15.98 3.56 8.98
C ASP A 194 -15.71 3.89 10.45
N LEU A 195 -14.48 3.64 10.89
CA LEU A 195 -13.94 4.05 12.19
C LEU A 195 -12.79 5.02 11.98
N GLY A 196 -12.66 6.01 12.87
CA GLY A 196 -11.58 6.98 12.78
C GLY A 196 -11.97 8.26 12.05
N SER A 197 -10.99 9.12 11.83
CA SER A 197 -11.23 10.43 11.21
C SER A 197 -10.01 10.96 10.48
N ALA A 198 -10.21 11.89 9.54
CA ALA A 198 -9.11 12.57 8.85
C ALA A 198 -8.13 13.29 9.79
N SER A 199 -8.60 13.79 10.94
CA SER A 199 -7.77 14.45 11.96
C SER A 199 -7.16 13.51 13.01
N GLY A 200 -7.52 12.22 12.99
CA GLY A 200 -7.18 11.28 14.06
C GLY A 200 -7.98 11.51 15.34
N GLY A 201 -7.48 10.99 16.47
CA GLY A 201 -8.07 11.16 17.80
C GLY A 201 -9.13 10.11 18.20
N SER A 202 -9.58 9.27 17.26
CA SER A 202 -10.45 8.14 17.61
C SER A 202 -9.63 6.96 18.14
N VAL A 203 -10.17 6.27 19.14
CA VAL A 203 -9.54 5.16 19.86
C VAL A 203 -10.44 3.93 19.85
N LEU A 204 -9.85 2.79 19.54
CA LEU A 204 -10.44 1.46 19.75
C LEU A 204 -9.54 0.70 20.73
N THR A 205 -10.09 0.26 21.86
CA THR A 205 -9.34 -0.42 22.90
C THR A 205 -10.18 -1.50 23.58
N ALA A 206 -9.61 -2.16 24.58
CA ALA A 206 -10.24 -3.19 25.39
C ALA A 206 -9.82 -3.04 26.86
N ASP A 207 -10.63 -3.50 27.81
CA ASP A 207 -10.29 -3.53 29.24
C ASP A 207 -9.54 -4.83 29.65
N GLY A 208 -9.26 -5.69 28.67
CA GLY A 208 -8.50 -6.93 28.77
C GLY A 208 -8.12 -7.44 27.38
N PRO A 209 -7.41 -8.59 27.27
CA PRO A 209 -7.00 -9.19 26.00
C PRO A 209 -8.20 -9.78 25.26
N HIS A 210 -9.00 -8.90 24.64
CA HIS A 210 -10.25 -9.27 23.99
C HIS A 210 -10.13 -9.28 22.47
N ASN A 211 -10.84 -10.22 21.85
CA ASN A 211 -10.87 -10.40 20.41
C ASN A 211 -12.01 -9.58 19.78
N LEU A 212 -11.75 -9.07 18.59
CA LEU A 212 -12.74 -8.37 17.77
C LEU A 212 -12.99 -9.15 16.48
N THR A 213 -14.25 -9.44 16.19
CA THR A 213 -14.70 -9.97 14.89
C THR A 213 -15.41 -8.87 14.10
N LEU A 214 -15.02 -8.71 12.84
CA LEU A 214 -15.54 -7.72 11.90
C LEU A 214 -16.22 -8.44 10.73
N ASN A 215 -17.51 -8.18 10.52
CA ASN A 215 -18.29 -8.77 9.43
C ASN A 215 -18.87 -7.67 8.53
N GLY A 216 -18.26 -7.44 7.36
CA GLY A 216 -18.78 -6.51 6.35
C GLY A 216 -19.43 -7.24 5.17
N SER A 217 -20.44 -6.62 4.55
CA SER A 217 -20.97 -7.05 3.23
C SER A 217 -20.18 -6.47 2.05
N GLY A 218 -19.23 -5.57 2.32
CA GLY A 218 -18.43 -4.84 1.34
C GLY A 218 -17.29 -4.09 2.03
N TYR A 219 -17.04 -2.85 1.63
CA TYR A 219 -15.94 -2.03 2.15
C TYR A 219 -16.33 -1.26 3.43
N PHE A 220 -15.42 -1.24 4.41
CA PHE A 220 -15.45 -0.38 5.59
C PHE A 220 -14.01 0.05 5.94
N GLU A 221 -13.81 1.26 6.44
CA GLU A 221 -12.48 1.87 6.57
C GLU A 221 -12.08 2.18 8.02
N TRP A 222 -10.79 1.99 8.33
CA TRP A 222 -10.14 2.54 9.52
C TRP A 222 -9.13 3.63 9.11
N ARG A 223 -9.41 4.87 9.51
CA ARG A 223 -8.55 6.03 9.21
C ARG A 223 -7.96 6.66 10.47
N ASN A 224 -6.64 6.74 10.53
CA ASN A 224 -5.90 7.33 11.67
C ASN A 224 -6.43 6.81 13.02
N LEU A 225 -6.85 5.55 13.07
CA LEU A 225 -7.50 4.96 14.23
C LEU A 225 -6.43 4.42 15.19
N SER A 226 -6.44 4.87 16.44
CA SER A 226 -5.56 4.34 17.47
C SER A 226 -6.17 3.07 18.07
N VAL A 227 -5.83 1.91 17.50
CA VAL A 227 -6.15 0.60 18.07
C VAL A 227 -5.08 0.23 19.09
N LEU A 228 -5.46 0.22 20.38
CA LEU A 228 -4.51 0.13 21.50
C LEU A 228 -4.15 -1.32 21.88
N PRO A 229 -2.97 -1.57 22.48
CA PRO A 229 -2.45 -2.91 22.76
C PRO A 229 -3.36 -3.90 23.50
N PRO A 230 -4.28 -3.50 24.41
CA PRO A 230 -5.19 -4.47 25.03
C PRO A 230 -6.06 -5.23 24.04
N LEU A 231 -6.31 -4.69 22.84
CA LEU A 231 -7.07 -5.40 21.83
C LEU A 231 -6.20 -6.53 21.23
N ALA A 232 -6.61 -7.77 21.50
CA ALA A 232 -5.92 -8.99 21.12
C ALA A 232 -6.21 -9.35 19.65
N GLY A 233 -6.82 -10.49 19.37
CA GLY A 233 -7.08 -10.94 18.00
C GLY A 233 -8.06 -10.03 17.24
N ILE A 234 -7.81 -9.83 15.95
CA ILE A 234 -8.75 -9.17 15.03
C ILE A 234 -9.08 -10.17 13.94
N THR A 235 -10.35 -10.51 13.78
CA THR A 235 -10.82 -11.37 12.68
C THR A 235 -11.63 -10.54 11.71
N VAL A 236 -11.19 -10.45 10.45
CA VAL A 236 -12.04 -10.02 9.34
C VAL A 236 -12.79 -11.26 8.86
N GLY A 237 -14.02 -11.40 9.33
CA GLY A 237 -14.88 -12.55 9.05
C GLY A 237 -15.50 -12.50 7.66
N ALA A 238 -15.82 -11.31 7.15
CA ALA A 238 -16.32 -11.06 5.80
C ALA A 238 -16.09 -9.60 5.38
N GLY A 239 -16.09 -9.34 4.07
CA GLY A 239 -15.94 -7.98 3.52
C GLY A 239 -14.48 -7.50 3.47
N THR A 240 -14.30 -6.20 3.18
CA THR A 240 -12.99 -5.58 3.01
C THR A 240 -12.76 -4.53 4.08
N LEU A 241 -11.78 -4.77 4.96
CA LEU A 241 -11.26 -3.78 5.88
C LEU A 241 -10.26 -2.88 5.14
N GLY A 242 -10.66 -1.66 4.83
CA GLY A 242 -9.78 -0.59 4.36
C GLY A 242 -9.00 0.03 5.51
N VAL A 243 -7.73 0.36 5.29
CA VAL A 243 -6.86 0.98 6.29
C VAL A 243 -6.06 2.10 5.64
N THR A 244 -6.06 3.27 6.26
CA THR A 244 -5.33 4.44 5.77
C THR A 244 -4.78 5.31 6.90
N GLY A 245 -3.77 6.11 6.57
CA GLY A 245 -3.10 7.02 7.48
C GLY A 245 -2.39 6.28 8.62
N SER A 246 -2.43 6.84 9.82
CA SER A 246 -1.66 6.36 10.98
C SER A 246 -2.36 5.27 11.80
N THR A 247 -3.23 4.46 11.19
CA THR A 247 -4.00 3.42 11.91
C THR A 247 -3.08 2.35 12.50
N THR A 248 -3.30 1.97 13.77
CA THR A 248 -2.59 0.89 14.48
C THR A 248 -3.46 -0.38 14.61
N PHE A 249 -2.91 -1.50 15.12
CA PHE A 249 -3.56 -2.82 15.11
C PHE A 249 -3.59 -3.57 16.46
N GLY A 250 -3.55 -2.86 17.59
CA GLY A 250 -3.60 -3.49 18.91
C GLY A 250 -2.34 -4.28 19.27
N ASP A 251 -2.48 -5.41 19.97
CA ASP A 251 -1.35 -6.27 20.34
C ASP A 251 -0.65 -6.84 19.10
N PRO A 252 0.62 -6.50 18.81
CA PRO A 252 1.33 -7.03 17.65
C PRO A 252 1.59 -8.55 17.73
N ASN A 253 1.48 -9.17 18.92
CA ASN A 253 1.68 -10.61 19.10
C ASN A 253 0.42 -11.46 18.85
N ALA A 254 -0.75 -10.83 18.83
CA ALA A 254 -2.00 -11.48 18.48
C ALA A 254 -2.21 -11.50 16.95
N ALA A 255 -3.13 -12.32 16.46
CA ALA A 255 -3.38 -12.48 15.03
C ALA A 255 -4.38 -11.44 14.46
N LEU A 256 -4.12 -10.98 13.25
CA LEU A 256 -5.07 -10.49 12.27
C LEU A 256 -5.44 -11.68 11.38
N THR A 257 -6.63 -12.24 11.55
CA THR A 257 -7.13 -13.35 10.74
C THR A 257 -7.99 -12.81 9.59
N LEU A 258 -7.67 -13.20 8.36
CA LEU A 258 -8.49 -12.92 7.19
C LEU A 258 -9.22 -14.21 6.78
N ASN A 259 -10.54 -14.28 7.00
CA ASN A 259 -11.34 -15.46 6.67
C ASN A 259 -11.66 -15.55 5.16
N GLY A 260 -10.80 -16.26 4.43
CA GLY A 260 -10.91 -16.37 2.98
C GLY A 260 -12.15 -17.13 2.48
N ALA A 261 -12.76 -18.00 3.29
CA ALA A 261 -13.99 -18.71 2.90
C ALA A 261 -15.20 -17.77 2.69
N SER A 262 -15.13 -16.57 3.26
CA SER A 262 -16.17 -15.53 3.14
C SER A 262 -15.71 -14.32 2.30
N GLY A 263 -14.59 -14.45 1.57
CA GLY A 263 -14.03 -13.37 0.75
C GLY A 263 -13.48 -12.20 1.57
N ALA A 264 -13.01 -12.44 2.80
CA ALA A 264 -12.41 -11.41 3.63
C ALA A 264 -11.17 -10.81 2.96
N ALA A 265 -11.02 -9.49 3.04
CA ALA A 265 -9.87 -8.79 2.50
C ALA A 265 -9.38 -7.68 3.43
N LEU A 266 -8.08 -7.38 3.31
CA LEU A 266 -7.44 -6.19 3.86
C LEU A 266 -7.03 -5.30 2.70
N GLN A 267 -7.39 -4.02 2.76
CA GLN A 267 -7.02 -3.04 1.74
C GLN A 267 -6.23 -1.89 2.36
N LEU A 268 -5.03 -1.65 1.85
CA LEU A 268 -4.15 -0.56 2.25
C LEU A 268 -4.30 0.60 1.27
N TYR A 269 -4.58 1.80 1.78
CA TYR A 269 -4.79 3.00 1.00
C TYR A 269 -3.97 4.18 1.54
N GLY A 270 -3.34 4.91 0.63
CA GLY A 270 -2.40 5.98 0.93
C GLY A 270 -1.00 5.44 1.22
N PRO A 271 0.00 6.31 1.32
CA PRO A 271 1.36 5.91 1.68
C PRO A 271 1.50 5.73 3.21
N GLY A 272 2.43 4.87 3.61
CA GLY A 272 2.89 4.77 5.00
C GLY A 272 1.99 3.97 5.94
N VAL A 273 1.02 3.23 5.43
CA VAL A 273 0.24 2.29 6.26
C VAL A 273 1.18 1.18 6.74
N PHE A 274 1.13 0.91 8.05
CA PHE A 274 2.01 -0.02 8.73
C PHE A 274 1.21 -1.06 9.52
N VAL A 275 1.31 -2.32 9.10
CA VAL A 275 0.65 -3.46 9.77
C VAL A 275 1.70 -4.30 10.49
N ASN A 276 1.76 -4.22 11.82
CA ASN A 276 2.74 -4.95 12.64
C ASN A 276 2.17 -6.15 13.41
N LYS A 277 0.88 -6.44 13.22
CA LYS A 277 0.21 -7.59 13.82
C LYS A 277 0.56 -8.88 13.09
N GLN A 278 0.65 -10.01 13.79
CA GLN A 278 0.76 -11.33 13.15
C GLN A 278 -0.41 -11.52 12.19
N VAL A 279 -0.21 -12.04 10.99
CA VAL A 279 -1.28 -12.22 10.00
C VAL A 279 -1.52 -13.70 9.76
N ASP A 280 -2.75 -14.16 10.02
CA ASP A 280 -3.24 -15.47 9.61
C ASP A 280 -4.05 -15.28 8.32
N PHE A 281 -3.42 -15.65 7.20
CA PHE A 281 -3.94 -15.46 5.86
C PHE A 281 -4.56 -16.78 5.38
N GLN A 282 -5.89 -16.88 5.50
CA GLN A 282 -6.63 -18.08 5.08
C GLN A 282 -6.86 -18.14 3.57
N ASN A 283 -6.98 -19.35 3.04
CA ASN A 283 -7.25 -19.60 1.62
C ASN A 283 -8.44 -18.79 1.08
N GLY A 284 -8.23 -18.07 -0.01
CA GLY A 284 -9.26 -17.25 -0.66
C GLY A 284 -9.36 -15.81 -0.13
N ALA A 285 -8.63 -15.45 0.92
CA ALA A 285 -8.54 -14.05 1.34
C ALA A 285 -7.68 -13.23 0.35
N THR A 286 -7.76 -11.91 0.44
CA THR A 286 -6.97 -11.01 -0.41
C THR A 286 -6.37 -9.85 0.38
N ILE A 287 -5.11 -9.52 0.08
CA ILE A 287 -4.48 -8.27 0.49
C ILE A 287 -4.38 -7.36 -0.74
N TYR A 288 -5.00 -6.19 -0.66
CA TYR A 288 -4.90 -5.13 -1.66
C TYR A 288 -3.96 -4.04 -1.16
N ASN A 289 -2.96 -3.68 -1.97
CA ASN A 289 -2.20 -2.44 -1.80
C ASN A 289 -2.61 -1.48 -2.91
N SER A 290 -3.59 -0.61 -2.66
CA SER A 290 -4.25 0.16 -3.72
C SER A 290 -3.56 1.47 -4.07
N SER A 291 -2.80 2.05 -3.16
CA SER A 291 -2.01 3.26 -3.39
C SER A 291 -0.87 3.37 -2.39
N GLY A 292 0.18 4.12 -2.75
CA GLY A 292 1.31 4.39 -1.87
C GLY A 292 2.27 3.22 -1.66
N ALA A 293 3.31 3.49 -0.86
CA ALA A 293 4.24 2.50 -0.37
C ALA A 293 3.84 2.12 1.06
N ASN A 294 3.51 0.84 1.29
CA ASN A 294 3.03 0.35 2.58
C ASN A 294 3.86 -0.83 3.07
N THR A 295 3.79 -1.12 4.37
CA THR A 295 4.62 -2.16 5.00
C THR A 295 3.79 -3.06 5.90
N MET A 296 4.04 -4.37 5.79
CA MET A 296 3.58 -5.38 6.74
C MET A 296 4.80 -6.02 7.40
N ASN A 297 4.82 -6.02 8.73
CA ASN A 297 5.98 -6.38 9.54
C ASN A 297 5.71 -7.49 10.57
N GLY A 298 4.45 -7.80 10.89
CA GLY A 298 4.13 -8.98 11.71
C GLY A 298 4.27 -10.28 10.90
N ALA A 299 4.71 -11.38 11.52
CA ALA A 299 4.88 -12.65 10.79
C ALA A 299 3.54 -13.11 10.19
N MET A 300 3.62 -13.78 9.05
CA MET A 300 2.44 -14.10 8.27
C MET A 300 2.43 -15.60 7.93
N THR A 301 1.33 -16.25 8.29
CA THR A 301 1.06 -17.64 7.92
C THR A 301 0.11 -17.65 6.73
N LEU A 302 0.55 -18.24 5.62
CA LEU A 302 -0.29 -18.49 4.44
C LEU A 302 -0.83 -19.90 4.53
N GLU A 303 -2.14 -20.02 4.70
CA GLU A 303 -2.81 -21.32 4.79
C GLU A 303 -3.02 -21.97 3.41
N SER A 304 -3.23 -23.28 3.40
CA SER A 304 -3.30 -24.10 2.18
C SER A 304 -4.29 -23.57 1.14
N GLY A 305 -3.78 -23.19 -0.03
CA GLY A 305 -4.55 -22.64 -1.15
C GLY A 305 -3.92 -21.35 -1.68
N TYR A 306 -4.67 -20.54 -2.42
CA TYR A 306 -4.15 -19.29 -2.98
C TYR A 306 -4.40 -18.13 -2.01
N CYS A 307 -3.31 -17.53 -1.53
CA CYS A 307 -3.32 -16.31 -0.73
C CYS A 307 -2.98 -15.13 -1.65
N THR A 308 -4.00 -14.34 -2.01
CA THR A 308 -3.88 -13.35 -3.09
C THR A 308 -3.30 -12.03 -2.60
N PHE A 309 -2.25 -11.57 -3.27
CA PHE A 309 -1.70 -10.23 -3.14
C PHE A 309 -1.97 -9.46 -4.43
N ASN A 310 -2.63 -8.31 -4.31
CA ASN A 310 -2.89 -7.41 -5.41
C ASN A 310 -2.26 -6.05 -5.11
N VAL A 311 -1.11 -5.80 -5.73
CA VAL A 311 -0.34 -4.55 -5.56
C VAL A 311 -0.60 -3.66 -6.77
N GLY A 312 -1.29 -2.55 -6.55
CA GLY A 312 -1.72 -1.64 -7.60
C GLY A 312 -0.58 -0.98 -8.36
N ASN A 313 -0.87 -0.48 -9.56
CA ASN A 313 0.12 0.11 -10.45
C ASN A 313 0.82 1.31 -9.80
N ASN A 314 2.16 1.39 -9.91
CA ASN A 314 2.99 2.41 -9.27
C ASN A 314 2.88 2.45 -7.73
N THR A 315 2.57 1.33 -7.10
CA THR A 315 2.51 1.18 -5.65
C THR A 315 3.49 0.09 -5.20
N SER A 316 3.84 0.09 -3.91
CA SER A 316 4.69 -0.96 -3.35
C SER A 316 4.19 -1.50 -2.03
N LEU A 317 4.34 -2.81 -1.85
CA LEU A 317 4.06 -3.51 -0.60
C LEU A 317 5.35 -4.17 -0.11
N SER A 318 5.85 -3.71 1.03
CA SER A 318 7.03 -4.27 1.68
C SER A 318 6.64 -5.28 2.75
N LEU A 319 7.11 -6.52 2.59
CA LEU A 319 6.97 -7.60 3.56
C LEU A 319 8.32 -7.76 4.26
N SER A 320 8.44 -7.11 5.43
CA SER A 320 9.64 -7.16 6.29
C SER A 320 9.58 -8.30 7.31
N ASN A 321 8.56 -9.13 7.21
CA ASN A 321 8.18 -10.17 8.12
C ASN A 321 8.60 -11.57 7.63
N VAL A 322 8.49 -12.56 8.53
CA VAL A 322 8.68 -13.97 8.18
C VAL A 322 7.38 -14.53 7.61
N LEU A 323 7.46 -15.18 6.45
CA LEU A 323 6.38 -15.98 5.87
C LEU A 323 6.50 -17.44 6.32
N SER A 324 5.37 -18.09 6.53
CA SER A 324 5.28 -19.51 6.84
C SER A 324 4.01 -20.14 6.27
N GLY A 325 3.90 -21.46 6.36
CA GLY A 325 2.72 -22.20 5.91
C GLY A 325 2.81 -22.75 4.47
N PRO A 326 1.84 -23.60 4.10
CA PRO A 326 1.81 -24.29 2.81
C PRO A 326 1.03 -23.54 1.72
N GLY A 327 0.46 -22.37 2.01
CA GLY A 327 -0.30 -21.58 1.04
C GLY A 327 0.57 -20.92 -0.02
N VAL A 328 0.04 -20.79 -1.24
CA VAL A 328 0.72 -20.13 -2.36
C VAL A 328 0.67 -18.62 -2.16
N PHE A 329 1.84 -17.98 -2.20
CA PHE A 329 1.93 -16.53 -2.34
C PHE A 329 1.57 -16.17 -3.78
N TYR A 330 0.38 -15.61 -4.01
CA TYR A 330 -0.15 -15.41 -5.35
C TYR A 330 -0.27 -13.94 -5.71
N LEU A 331 0.66 -13.44 -6.52
CA LEU A 331 0.68 -12.05 -6.99
C LEU A 331 -0.15 -11.93 -8.29
N THR A 332 -1.28 -11.22 -8.21
CA THR A 332 -2.19 -11.04 -9.35
C THR A 332 -2.98 -9.74 -9.29
N GLY A 333 -3.60 -9.35 -10.40
CA GLY A 333 -4.53 -8.20 -10.50
C GLY A 333 -3.87 -6.84 -10.74
N GLY A 334 -2.75 -6.52 -10.08
CA GLY A 334 -2.03 -5.24 -10.22
C GLY A 334 -0.59 -5.40 -10.71
N THR A 335 -0.01 -4.31 -11.25
CA THR A 335 1.37 -4.31 -11.78
C THR A 335 2.42 -3.71 -10.84
N GLY A 336 2.07 -3.50 -9.56
CA GLY A 336 2.97 -2.90 -8.58
C GLY A 336 4.04 -3.87 -8.06
N THR A 337 4.85 -3.36 -7.14
CA THR A 337 6.05 -4.06 -6.64
C THR A 337 5.81 -4.64 -5.25
N THR A 338 5.95 -5.94 -5.10
CA THR A 338 6.09 -6.59 -3.79
C THR A 338 7.57 -6.73 -3.45
N VAL A 339 7.99 -6.34 -2.25
CA VAL A 339 9.37 -6.52 -1.79
C VAL A 339 9.40 -7.47 -0.60
N LEU A 340 10.10 -8.60 -0.73
CA LEU A 340 10.33 -9.57 0.34
C LEU A 340 11.70 -9.32 0.97
N TRP A 341 11.72 -8.74 2.17
CA TRP A 341 12.95 -8.53 2.95
C TRP A 341 13.20 -9.62 3.97
N GLY A 342 12.14 -10.18 4.55
CA GLY A 342 12.25 -11.14 5.64
C GLY A 342 12.76 -12.51 5.18
N ASN A 343 13.59 -13.14 6.00
CA ASN A 343 14.06 -14.50 5.78
C ASN A 343 13.00 -15.51 6.23
N SER A 344 12.48 -16.27 5.27
CA SER A 344 11.33 -17.15 5.41
C SER A 344 11.67 -18.60 5.03
N PRO A 345 12.67 -19.24 5.67
CA PRO A 345 13.12 -20.59 5.30
C PRO A 345 12.07 -21.68 5.53
N SER A 346 11.09 -21.44 6.40
CA SER A 346 10.00 -22.37 6.70
C SER A 346 8.80 -22.26 5.78
N PHE A 347 8.77 -21.28 4.87
CA PHE A 347 7.67 -21.13 3.92
C PHE A 347 7.76 -22.18 2.81
N THR A 348 6.71 -22.97 2.61
CA THR A 348 6.73 -24.12 1.69
C THR A 348 5.73 -24.02 0.53
N GLY A 349 4.77 -23.09 0.58
CA GLY A 349 3.66 -23.06 -0.38
C GLY A 349 3.99 -22.55 -1.79
N GLY A 350 5.18 -22.02 -2.02
CA GLY A 350 5.61 -21.49 -3.32
C GLY A 350 5.17 -20.04 -3.56
N VAL A 351 5.84 -19.40 -4.51
CA VAL A 351 5.56 -18.02 -4.93
C VAL A 351 5.19 -18.03 -6.41
N GLN A 352 4.04 -17.46 -6.74
CA GLN A 352 3.53 -17.41 -8.11
C GLN A 352 3.19 -15.97 -8.52
N LEU A 353 3.80 -15.52 -9.62
CA LEU A 353 3.54 -14.22 -10.22
C LEU A 353 2.74 -14.41 -11.49
N TYR A 354 1.47 -13.97 -11.46
CA TYR A 354 0.65 -13.85 -12.66
C TYR A 354 0.66 -12.43 -13.23
N ASN A 355 0.85 -11.43 -12.37
CA ASN A 355 1.05 -10.03 -12.75
C ASN A 355 2.05 -9.35 -11.78
N GLY A 356 2.55 -8.18 -12.15
CA GLY A 356 3.36 -7.33 -11.26
C GLY A 356 4.79 -7.79 -11.07
N GLN A 357 5.42 -7.22 -10.04
CA GLN A 357 6.85 -7.36 -9.79
C GLN A 357 7.12 -7.92 -8.39
N LEU A 358 8.11 -8.80 -8.29
CA LEU A 358 8.66 -9.29 -7.03
C LEU A 358 10.13 -8.88 -6.93
N VAL A 359 10.48 -8.17 -5.86
CA VAL A 359 11.86 -7.96 -5.43
C VAL A 359 12.13 -8.90 -4.26
N LEU A 360 12.94 -9.93 -4.47
CA LEU A 360 13.39 -10.85 -3.43
C LEU A 360 14.75 -10.36 -2.90
N ASN A 361 14.77 -9.82 -1.69
CA ASN A 361 16.00 -9.39 -1.01
C ASN A 361 16.35 -10.26 0.20
N GLY A 362 15.36 -10.94 0.78
CA GLY A 362 15.55 -11.97 1.80
C GLY A 362 15.66 -13.37 1.22
N LEU A 363 15.45 -14.36 2.08
CA LEU A 363 15.32 -15.77 1.72
C LEU A 363 13.86 -16.19 1.68
N ILE A 364 13.46 -16.98 0.68
CA ILE A 364 12.18 -17.68 0.66
C ILE A 364 12.42 -19.19 0.61
N GLY A 365 11.72 -19.94 1.48
CA GLY A 365 11.92 -21.39 1.65
C GLY A 365 11.44 -22.26 0.48
N SER A 366 10.79 -21.64 -0.51
CA SER A 366 10.12 -22.31 -1.63
C SER A 366 10.63 -21.80 -2.98
N GLY A 367 10.02 -22.29 -4.06
CA GLY A 367 10.32 -21.86 -5.44
C GLY A 367 9.53 -20.63 -5.86
N ILE A 368 9.95 -20.05 -7.00
CA ILE A 368 9.26 -18.92 -7.66
C ILE A 368 8.86 -19.37 -9.06
N THR A 369 7.60 -19.16 -9.44
CA THR A 369 7.13 -19.31 -10.81
C THR A 369 6.56 -17.98 -11.29
N SER A 370 6.96 -17.51 -12.48
CA SER A 370 6.51 -16.22 -13.01
C SER A 370 6.02 -16.34 -14.45
N GLN A 371 4.97 -15.57 -14.79
CA GLN A 371 4.34 -15.54 -16.10
C GLN A 371 4.92 -14.44 -17.01
N PRO A 372 4.70 -14.49 -18.34
CA PRO A 372 5.08 -13.40 -19.24
C PRO A 372 4.50 -12.06 -18.79
N GLY A 373 5.32 -11.00 -18.85
CA GLY A 373 4.93 -9.65 -18.42
C GLY A 373 5.10 -9.36 -16.92
N THR A 374 5.62 -10.32 -16.15
CA THR A 374 6.01 -10.12 -14.74
C THR A 374 7.51 -9.88 -14.61
N THR A 375 7.98 -9.38 -13.46
CA THR A 375 9.41 -9.20 -13.18
C THR A 375 9.78 -9.86 -11.85
N VAL A 376 10.86 -10.63 -11.83
CA VAL A 376 11.54 -11.12 -10.62
C VAL A 376 12.90 -10.43 -10.53
N SER A 377 13.19 -9.79 -9.40
CA SER A 377 14.44 -9.08 -9.19
C SER A 377 14.96 -9.18 -7.76
N GLY A 378 16.11 -8.54 -7.48
CA GLY A 378 16.71 -8.46 -6.15
C GLY A 378 17.91 -9.40 -5.97
N SER A 379 18.44 -9.44 -4.75
CA SER A 379 19.69 -10.17 -4.40
C SER A 379 19.47 -11.29 -3.39
N GLY A 380 18.25 -11.79 -3.28
CA GLY A 380 17.87 -12.80 -2.29
C GLY A 380 18.04 -14.24 -2.78
N THR A 381 17.51 -15.16 -1.97
CA THR A 381 17.60 -16.61 -2.21
C THR A 381 16.22 -17.24 -2.24
N ALA A 382 15.88 -17.93 -3.32
CA ALA A 382 14.76 -18.86 -3.36
C ALA A 382 15.28 -20.27 -3.20
N ASN A 383 14.94 -20.95 -2.09
CA ASN A 383 15.45 -22.30 -1.81
C ASN A 383 14.86 -23.38 -2.73
N GLY A 384 13.76 -23.09 -3.44
CA GLY A 384 13.15 -23.99 -4.41
C GLY A 384 13.62 -23.81 -5.85
N LEU A 385 12.90 -24.45 -6.78
CA LEU A 385 13.06 -24.22 -8.22
C LEU A 385 12.60 -22.80 -8.56
N VAL A 386 13.37 -22.10 -9.36
CA VAL A 386 12.99 -20.80 -9.93
C VAL A 386 12.67 -21.00 -11.40
N ASP A 387 11.44 -20.69 -11.79
CA ASP A 387 10.90 -20.86 -13.14
C ASP A 387 10.37 -19.50 -13.62
N VAL A 388 11.02 -18.94 -14.64
CA VAL A 388 10.76 -17.58 -15.11
C VAL A 388 10.28 -17.60 -16.55
N SER A 389 9.09 -17.06 -16.79
CA SER A 389 8.60 -16.66 -18.13
C SER A 389 8.56 -15.13 -18.33
N GLY A 390 8.71 -14.36 -17.25
CA GLY A 390 8.80 -12.90 -17.29
C GLY A 390 10.24 -12.39 -17.42
N GLU A 391 10.51 -11.23 -16.84
CA GLU A 391 11.85 -10.68 -16.71
C GLU A 391 12.54 -11.20 -15.44
N LEU A 392 13.82 -11.56 -15.54
CA LEU A 392 14.72 -11.79 -14.40
C LEU A 392 15.79 -10.69 -14.38
N LEU A 393 15.95 -10.04 -13.23
CA LEU A 393 16.87 -8.92 -13.04
C LEU A 393 17.58 -9.05 -11.67
N PRO A 394 18.70 -9.79 -11.58
CA PRO A 394 19.48 -9.87 -10.34
C PRO A 394 19.85 -8.46 -9.84
N GLY A 395 19.83 -8.25 -8.53
CA GLY A 395 20.11 -6.94 -7.92
C GLY A 395 19.01 -5.88 -8.06
N GLY A 396 18.34 -5.82 -9.21
CA GLY A 396 17.37 -4.78 -9.57
C GLY A 396 17.96 -3.79 -10.57
N GLU A 397 17.17 -2.82 -11.00
CA GLU A 397 17.55 -1.93 -12.11
C GLU A 397 18.78 -1.06 -11.78
N GLY A 398 19.87 -1.26 -12.53
CA GLY A 398 21.09 -0.47 -12.42
C GLY A 398 21.88 -0.75 -11.14
N ALA A 399 21.68 -1.90 -10.50
CA ALA A 399 22.30 -2.28 -9.25
C ALA A 399 22.78 -3.74 -9.32
N ALA A 400 24.10 -3.94 -9.23
CA ALA A 400 24.67 -5.28 -9.17
C ALA A 400 24.18 -6.06 -7.94
N GLY A 401 23.78 -7.32 -8.15
CA GLY A 401 23.31 -8.22 -7.10
C GLY A 401 23.48 -9.70 -7.43
N THR A 402 23.52 -10.52 -6.39
CA THR A 402 23.57 -11.98 -6.55
C THR A 402 22.20 -12.56 -6.21
N PHE A 403 21.50 -13.09 -7.21
CA PHE A 403 20.24 -13.81 -7.00
C PHE A 403 20.51 -15.31 -6.97
N THR A 404 19.98 -16.01 -5.95
CA THR A 404 20.24 -17.44 -5.74
C THR A 404 19.00 -18.30 -5.95
N ALA A 405 19.11 -19.31 -6.82
CA ALA A 405 18.12 -20.37 -7.00
C ALA A 405 18.63 -21.68 -6.37
N GLY A 406 17.93 -22.20 -5.36
CA GLY A 406 18.42 -23.24 -4.46
C GLY A 406 18.26 -24.69 -4.95
N VAL A 407 17.43 -24.93 -5.97
CA VAL A 407 17.21 -26.27 -6.55
C VAL A 407 17.45 -26.32 -8.07
N GLY A 408 17.22 -25.21 -8.76
CA GLY A 408 17.46 -25.07 -10.18
C GLY A 408 16.88 -23.76 -10.69
N LEU A 409 17.27 -23.38 -11.91
CA LEU A 409 16.73 -22.21 -12.61
C LEU A 409 16.28 -22.65 -14.01
N THR A 410 15.03 -22.36 -14.34
CA THR A 410 14.49 -22.46 -15.70
C THR A 410 14.17 -21.06 -16.20
N LEU A 411 14.78 -20.68 -17.31
CA LEU A 411 14.39 -19.51 -18.11
C LEU A 411 13.57 -20.01 -19.30
N GLU A 412 12.26 -19.80 -19.25
CA GLU A 412 11.35 -20.15 -20.33
C GLU A 412 11.64 -19.31 -21.58
N SER A 413 11.23 -19.77 -22.76
CA SER A 413 11.59 -19.09 -24.03
C SER A 413 11.14 -17.63 -24.15
N SER A 414 10.12 -17.24 -23.37
CA SER A 414 9.63 -15.85 -23.30
C SER A 414 10.39 -14.97 -22.31
N ALA A 415 11.24 -15.58 -21.48
CA ALA A 415 11.93 -14.86 -20.41
C ALA A 415 13.02 -13.94 -20.96
N THR A 416 13.08 -12.74 -20.40
CA THR A 416 14.16 -11.79 -20.63
C THR A 416 15.08 -11.75 -19.43
N LEU A 417 16.38 -11.59 -19.69
CA LEU A 417 17.38 -11.47 -18.64
C LEU A 417 18.20 -10.21 -18.86
N THR A 418 18.34 -9.41 -17.82
CA THR A 418 19.24 -8.25 -17.80
C THR A 418 20.31 -8.48 -16.75
N MET A 419 21.57 -8.18 -17.10
CA MET A 419 22.73 -8.31 -16.22
C MET A 419 23.46 -6.96 -16.12
N ASP A 420 23.55 -6.45 -14.90
CA ASP A 420 24.24 -5.23 -14.51
C ASP A 420 25.72 -5.51 -14.21
N LEU A 421 26.63 -4.97 -15.03
CA LEU A 421 28.07 -5.25 -14.96
C LEU A 421 28.89 -3.97 -14.79
N SER A 422 29.78 -3.95 -13.82
CA SER A 422 30.76 -2.88 -13.57
C SER A 422 31.96 -2.95 -14.53
N SER A 423 32.85 -1.95 -14.43
CA SER A 423 34.13 -1.92 -15.14
C SER A 423 35.16 -2.97 -14.68
N THR A 424 34.82 -3.80 -13.67
CA THR A 424 35.72 -4.81 -13.12
C THR A 424 35.11 -6.20 -13.23
N ALA A 425 35.92 -7.18 -13.64
CA ALA A 425 35.49 -8.57 -13.84
C ALA A 425 35.36 -9.39 -12.53
N GLY A 426 34.91 -8.76 -11.43
CA GLY A 426 34.67 -9.46 -10.16
C GLY A 426 33.45 -10.39 -10.22
N VAL A 427 33.51 -11.58 -9.64
CA VAL A 427 32.36 -12.50 -9.63
C VAL A 427 31.38 -12.11 -8.52
N GLY A 428 30.16 -11.73 -8.90
CA GLY A 428 29.07 -11.44 -7.96
C GLY A 428 29.41 -10.42 -6.88
N GLY A 429 28.88 -10.64 -5.68
CA GLY A 429 29.28 -9.91 -4.46
C GLY A 429 28.96 -8.41 -4.49
N GLY A 430 27.95 -8.00 -5.25
CA GLY A 430 27.58 -6.60 -5.45
C GLY A 430 28.51 -5.82 -6.37
N THR A 431 29.48 -6.49 -7.02
CA THR A 431 30.33 -5.88 -8.06
C THR A 431 29.68 -6.00 -9.43
N ASN A 432 29.23 -7.20 -9.75
CA ASN A 432 28.49 -7.54 -10.96
C ASN A 432 27.28 -8.38 -10.57
N ASP A 433 26.28 -8.40 -11.43
CA ASP A 433 25.21 -9.38 -11.33
C ASP A 433 25.74 -10.79 -11.41
N LEU A 434 25.14 -11.67 -10.61
CA LEU A 434 25.40 -13.10 -10.63
C LEU A 434 24.11 -13.86 -10.38
N LEU A 435 23.84 -14.85 -11.23
CA LEU A 435 22.84 -15.88 -10.98
C LEU A 435 23.52 -17.14 -10.42
N ALA A 436 23.32 -17.38 -9.13
CA ALA A 436 23.86 -18.54 -8.43
C ALA A 436 22.82 -19.66 -8.35
N VAL A 437 23.04 -20.74 -9.09
CA VAL A 437 22.10 -21.86 -9.20
C VAL A 437 22.68 -23.08 -8.48
N THR A 438 21.98 -23.58 -7.48
CA THR A 438 22.23 -24.92 -6.94
C THR A 438 21.34 -25.87 -7.73
N GLY A 439 21.93 -26.77 -8.51
CA GLY A 439 21.22 -27.68 -9.41
C GLY A 439 21.30 -27.30 -10.89
N ASP A 440 20.32 -27.75 -11.67
CA ASP A 440 20.31 -27.58 -13.13
C ASP A 440 19.95 -26.15 -13.54
N LEU A 441 20.63 -25.64 -14.55
CA LEU A 441 20.32 -24.40 -15.27
C LEU A 441 19.73 -24.77 -16.63
N THR A 442 18.45 -24.46 -16.83
CA THR A 442 17.72 -24.72 -18.09
C THR A 442 17.42 -23.41 -18.80
N VAL A 443 17.83 -23.28 -20.05
CA VAL A 443 17.65 -22.07 -20.87
C VAL A 443 17.13 -22.41 -22.27
N ASN A 444 16.30 -21.53 -22.82
CA ASN A 444 15.47 -21.83 -23.99
C ASN A 444 15.62 -20.78 -25.11
N GLY A 445 16.87 -20.44 -25.45
CA GLY A 445 17.18 -19.43 -26.48
C GLY A 445 17.12 -17.99 -25.96
N ASN A 446 17.21 -17.80 -24.65
CA ASN A 446 17.09 -16.48 -24.01
C ASN A 446 18.26 -15.57 -24.39
N ASN A 447 17.95 -14.36 -24.84
CA ASN A 447 18.95 -13.30 -25.01
C ASN A 447 19.28 -12.68 -23.65
N ILE A 448 20.52 -12.22 -23.50
CA ILE A 448 20.99 -11.53 -22.29
C ILE A 448 21.22 -10.06 -22.63
N VAL A 449 20.49 -9.17 -21.97
CA VAL A 449 20.72 -7.74 -22.03
C VAL A 449 21.85 -7.38 -21.06
N ILE A 450 22.93 -6.80 -21.56
CA ILE A 450 24.05 -6.34 -20.76
C ILE A 450 23.88 -4.85 -20.50
N ASN A 451 23.87 -4.47 -19.22
CA ASN A 451 23.80 -3.08 -18.78
C ASN A 451 25.08 -2.71 -18.02
N PRO A 452 26.01 -1.95 -18.65
CA PRO A 452 27.17 -1.42 -17.96
C PRO A 452 26.75 -0.45 -16.84
N ILE A 453 27.07 -0.79 -15.59
CA ILE A 453 26.83 0.10 -14.45
C ILE A 453 28.03 1.01 -14.22
N LYS A 454 27.77 2.32 -14.07
CA LYS A 454 28.74 3.34 -13.67
C LYS A 454 30.05 3.32 -14.47
N GLY A 455 29.99 3.30 -15.79
CA GLY A 455 31.19 3.38 -16.62
C GLY A 455 31.14 2.55 -17.90
N SER A 456 32.31 2.40 -18.52
CA SER A 456 32.59 1.40 -19.54
C SER A 456 32.89 0.03 -18.91
N LEU A 457 32.60 -1.05 -19.63
CA LEU A 457 33.11 -2.38 -19.31
C LEU A 457 34.58 -2.50 -19.73
N ALA A 458 35.39 -3.16 -18.90
CA ALA A 458 36.73 -3.57 -19.28
C ALA A 458 36.69 -4.84 -20.14
N ASP A 459 37.63 -4.96 -21.09
CA ASP A 459 37.88 -6.19 -21.82
C ASP A 459 38.20 -7.33 -20.84
N GLY A 460 37.59 -8.49 -21.03
CA GLY A 460 37.81 -9.63 -20.15
C GLY A 460 36.63 -10.59 -20.08
N THR A 461 36.66 -11.46 -19.08
CA THR A 461 35.65 -12.51 -18.87
C THR A 461 34.88 -12.23 -17.59
N TYR A 462 33.56 -12.10 -17.70
CA TYR A 462 32.63 -11.87 -16.60
C TYR A 462 31.80 -13.13 -16.37
N THR A 463 31.79 -13.66 -15.15
CA THR A 463 30.93 -14.80 -14.80
C THR A 463 29.51 -14.31 -14.53
N LEU A 464 28.57 -14.73 -15.38
CA LEU A 464 27.16 -14.36 -15.28
C LEU A 464 26.36 -15.37 -14.46
N PHE A 465 26.72 -16.65 -14.57
CA PHE A 465 26.07 -17.74 -13.86
C PHE A 465 27.09 -18.70 -13.25
N THR A 466 26.74 -19.25 -12.09
CA THR A 466 27.33 -20.48 -11.56
C THR A 466 26.22 -21.50 -11.37
N TYR A 467 26.45 -22.76 -11.73
CA TYR A 467 25.46 -23.83 -11.54
C TYR A 467 26.11 -25.16 -11.12
N THR A 468 25.54 -25.88 -10.17
CA THR A 468 26.14 -27.14 -9.68
C THR A 468 25.69 -28.39 -10.44
N GLY A 469 24.57 -28.31 -11.17
CA GLY A 469 24.03 -29.39 -12.00
C GLY A 469 24.47 -29.28 -13.46
N ASN A 470 23.55 -29.56 -14.38
CA ASN A 470 23.77 -29.47 -15.82
C ASN A 470 23.28 -28.12 -16.38
N LEU A 471 23.92 -27.69 -17.47
CA LEU A 471 23.37 -26.68 -18.37
C LEU A 471 22.54 -27.39 -19.44
N ASN A 472 21.23 -27.15 -19.45
CA ASN A 472 20.30 -27.72 -20.40
C ASN A 472 19.83 -26.64 -21.40
N GLY A 473 19.95 -26.92 -22.69
CA GLY A 473 19.58 -25.98 -23.76
C GLY A 473 20.71 -25.03 -24.16
N ALA A 474 20.35 -23.90 -24.77
CA ALA A 474 21.30 -22.91 -25.26
C ALA A 474 20.77 -21.49 -25.07
N PHE A 475 21.66 -20.54 -24.82
CA PHE A 475 21.34 -19.11 -24.84
C PHE A 475 21.21 -18.60 -26.28
N GLY A 476 20.51 -17.47 -26.42
CA GLY A 476 20.57 -16.62 -27.60
C GLY A 476 21.83 -15.76 -27.61
N ALA A 477 21.70 -14.50 -28.01
CA ALA A 477 22.80 -13.54 -28.04
C ALA A 477 22.87 -12.70 -26.76
N ALA A 478 24.07 -12.21 -26.43
CA ALA A 478 24.26 -11.16 -25.45
C ALA A 478 24.48 -9.82 -26.17
N ALA A 479 23.79 -8.77 -25.73
CA ALA A 479 23.89 -7.43 -26.32
C ALA A 479 23.50 -6.35 -25.31
N THR A 480 23.95 -5.13 -25.53
CA THR A 480 23.38 -3.94 -24.88
C THR A 480 21.96 -3.66 -25.37
N ALA A 481 21.21 -2.81 -24.65
CA ALA A 481 19.85 -2.43 -25.03
C ALA A 481 19.74 -1.71 -26.38
N GLY A 482 20.86 -1.22 -26.92
CA GLY A 482 20.99 -0.72 -28.29
C GLY A 482 22.35 -1.06 -28.87
N PRO A 483 22.63 -0.69 -30.13
CA PRO A 483 23.92 -0.93 -30.78
C PRO A 483 25.10 -0.41 -29.95
N SER A 484 26.16 -1.21 -29.83
CA SER A 484 27.39 -0.86 -29.11
C SER A 484 28.65 -1.19 -29.89
N ARG A 485 29.77 -0.60 -29.47
CA ARG A 485 31.12 -0.97 -29.91
C ARG A 485 31.65 -2.23 -29.23
N TYR A 486 30.92 -2.72 -28.22
CA TYR A 486 31.26 -3.96 -27.56
C TYR A 486 30.91 -5.16 -28.42
N THR A 487 31.78 -6.14 -28.41
CA THR A 487 31.48 -7.51 -28.83
C THR A 487 31.31 -8.37 -27.59
N PHE A 488 30.19 -9.09 -27.55
CA PHE A 488 29.85 -10.00 -26.47
C PHE A 488 29.81 -11.42 -27.00
N THR A 489 30.63 -12.29 -26.42
CA THR A 489 30.63 -13.73 -26.73
C THR A 489 30.34 -14.52 -25.47
N LEU A 490 29.32 -15.38 -25.51
CA LEU A 490 29.02 -16.29 -24.41
C LEU A 490 29.92 -17.53 -24.48
N ASP A 491 30.56 -17.85 -23.37
CA ASP A 491 31.27 -19.10 -23.14
C ASP A 491 30.44 -19.98 -22.18
N THR A 492 29.90 -21.05 -22.74
CA THR A 492 29.19 -22.13 -22.02
C THR A 492 29.99 -23.43 -21.97
N GLY A 493 31.25 -23.41 -22.44
CA GLY A 493 32.15 -24.56 -22.43
C GLY A 493 32.90 -24.73 -21.12
N THR A 494 33.06 -23.66 -20.34
CA THR A 494 33.61 -23.71 -18.99
C THR A 494 32.64 -24.47 -18.06
N PRO A 495 33.04 -25.61 -17.47
CA PRO A 495 32.14 -26.40 -16.62
C PRO A 495 31.56 -25.57 -15.47
N HIS A 496 30.26 -25.74 -15.22
CA HIS A 496 29.52 -25.14 -14.10
C HIS A 496 29.44 -23.61 -14.09
N GLN A 497 29.77 -22.97 -15.21
CA GLN A 497 29.74 -21.52 -15.36
C GLN A 497 29.18 -21.13 -16.72
N VAL A 498 28.54 -19.96 -16.78
CA VAL A 498 28.28 -19.25 -18.04
C VAL A 498 29.01 -17.93 -17.94
N ASN A 499 29.96 -17.74 -18.85
CA ASN A 499 30.82 -16.57 -18.87
C ASN A 499 30.48 -15.69 -20.08
N LEU A 500 30.68 -14.39 -19.91
CA LEU A 500 30.61 -13.38 -20.96
C LEU A 500 32.02 -12.87 -21.24
N VAL A 501 32.51 -13.10 -22.45
CA VAL A 501 33.73 -12.48 -22.96
C VAL A 501 33.35 -11.14 -23.58
N VAL A 502 33.87 -10.07 -22.99
CA VAL A 502 33.69 -8.69 -23.41
C VAL A 502 34.95 -8.22 -24.12
N ALA A 503 34.78 -7.62 -25.30
CA ALA A 503 35.86 -6.96 -26.04
C ALA A 503 35.34 -5.67 -26.69
N GLY A 504 36.25 -4.72 -26.93
CA GLY A 504 35.92 -3.42 -27.49
C GLY A 504 35.71 -2.38 -26.40
N GLN A 505 35.76 -1.11 -26.76
CA GLN A 505 35.64 0.00 -25.82
C GLN A 505 34.78 1.11 -26.44
N PRO A 506 34.12 1.95 -25.62
CA PRO A 506 33.39 3.09 -26.14
C PRO A 506 34.35 4.12 -26.71
N ASP A 507 33.92 4.84 -27.73
CA ASP A 507 34.70 5.94 -28.31
C ASP A 507 34.44 7.27 -27.59
N LEU A 508 35.29 8.25 -27.90
CA LEU A 508 35.14 9.64 -27.48
C LEU A 508 34.64 10.46 -28.67
N LEU A 509 33.44 11.01 -28.53
CA LEU A 509 32.70 11.68 -29.59
C LEU A 509 32.43 13.15 -29.24
N GLU A 510 32.55 14.04 -30.21
CA GLU A 510 32.21 15.47 -30.10
C GLU A 510 31.03 15.81 -31.01
N TRP A 511 30.06 16.55 -30.52
CA TRP A 511 28.87 16.90 -31.30
C TRP A 511 29.20 17.82 -32.49
N ASN A 512 28.88 17.39 -33.71
CA ASN A 512 29.15 18.17 -34.93
C ASN A 512 27.93 18.40 -35.83
N ASN A 513 26.80 17.70 -35.59
CA ASN A 513 25.59 17.73 -36.42
C ASN A 513 25.88 17.51 -37.93
N GLY A 514 26.81 16.62 -38.25
CA GLY A 514 27.27 16.36 -39.62
C GLY A 514 26.15 15.93 -40.58
N ALA A 515 25.14 15.20 -40.10
CA ALA A 515 23.99 14.77 -40.90
C ALA A 515 22.90 15.84 -41.07
N ASN A 516 23.07 17.02 -40.45
CA ASN A 516 22.17 18.18 -40.54
C ASN A 516 20.70 17.88 -40.18
N ASN A 517 20.46 17.06 -39.15
CA ASN A 517 19.12 16.72 -38.68
C ASN A 517 18.89 17.12 -37.21
N GLY A 518 19.94 17.54 -36.49
CA GLY A 518 19.87 17.90 -35.08
C GLY A 518 19.59 16.72 -34.14
N GLN A 519 19.72 15.47 -34.60
CA GLN A 519 19.29 14.29 -33.86
C GLN A 519 20.44 13.61 -33.11
N TRP A 520 20.19 13.25 -31.85
CA TRP A 520 20.97 12.25 -31.13
C TRP A 520 20.18 10.95 -31.09
N ASP A 521 20.62 10.00 -31.92
CA ASP A 521 20.03 8.67 -32.07
C ASP A 521 21.12 7.59 -32.02
N VAL A 522 20.69 6.32 -31.97
CA VAL A 522 21.55 5.14 -32.15
C VAL A 522 21.32 4.49 -33.52
N ALA A 523 20.89 5.28 -34.51
CA ALA A 523 20.31 4.83 -35.78
C ALA A 523 21.13 5.26 -37.01
N GLY A 524 22.46 5.35 -36.88
CA GLY A 524 23.35 5.59 -38.01
C GLY A 524 23.64 7.05 -38.35
N SER A 525 23.04 8.03 -37.66
CA SER A 525 23.27 9.44 -37.97
C SER A 525 24.71 9.86 -37.65
N LEU A 526 25.44 10.34 -38.66
CA LEU A 526 26.80 10.86 -38.53
C LEU A 526 26.82 12.29 -37.95
N ASN A 527 26.31 12.45 -36.73
CA ASN A 527 26.22 13.73 -36.01
C ASN A 527 27.32 13.96 -34.98
N TRP A 528 28.33 13.09 -34.98
CA TRP A 528 29.46 13.16 -34.07
C TRP A 528 30.77 13.19 -34.84
N SER A 529 31.79 13.82 -34.27
CA SER A 529 33.19 13.71 -34.67
C SER A 529 33.86 12.76 -33.69
N ASN A 530 34.48 11.70 -34.16
CA ASN A 530 35.30 10.84 -33.31
C ASN A 530 36.62 11.57 -33.01
N LEU A 531 36.88 11.86 -31.74
CA LEU A 531 38.06 12.63 -31.32
C LEU A 531 39.36 11.83 -31.39
N THR A 532 39.28 10.51 -31.55
CA THR A 532 40.45 9.66 -31.78
C THR A 532 40.80 9.61 -33.27
N THR A 533 39.83 9.32 -34.13
CA THR A 533 40.07 9.15 -35.58
C THR A 533 39.96 10.44 -36.38
N HIS A 534 39.38 11.50 -35.80
CA HIS A 534 39.09 12.78 -36.44
C HIS A 534 38.17 12.69 -37.67
N THR A 535 37.28 11.69 -37.69
CA THR A 535 36.28 11.49 -38.75
C THR A 535 34.86 11.66 -38.23
N GLN A 536 33.90 11.91 -39.12
CA GLN A 536 32.49 11.82 -38.76
C GLN A 536 32.15 10.40 -38.30
N ASP A 537 31.31 10.29 -37.27
CA ASP A 537 30.92 9.06 -36.62
C ASP A 537 29.47 9.14 -36.11
N GLN A 538 28.89 7.98 -35.84
CA GLN A 538 27.60 7.82 -35.18
C GLN A 538 27.80 7.58 -33.68
N PHE A 539 26.76 7.82 -32.90
CA PHE A 539 26.76 7.44 -31.49
C PHE A 539 26.33 5.97 -31.33
N LEU A 540 27.13 5.21 -30.59
CA LEU A 540 26.80 3.86 -30.14
C LEU A 540 26.83 3.82 -28.62
N ILE A 541 26.04 2.95 -28.00
CA ILE A 541 26.01 2.83 -26.54
C ILE A 541 27.27 2.08 -26.07
N PRO A 542 27.97 2.48 -24.99
CA PRO A 542 27.87 3.72 -24.25
C PRO A 542 29.03 4.68 -24.58
N ASP A 543 29.10 5.22 -25.79
CA ASP A 543 30.13 6.19 -26.17
C ASP A 543 30.17 7.38 -25.20
N THR A 544 31.36 7.94 -25.01
CA THR A 544 31.54 9.18 -24.25
C THR A 544 31.34 10.35 -25.18
N VAL A 545 30.51 11.33 -24.78
CA VAL A 545 30.12 12.44 -25.65
C VAL A 545 30.51 13.79 -25.06
N LEU A 546 30.97 14.70 -25.92
CA LEU A 546 31.37 16.07 -25.62
C LEU A 546 30.51 17.07 -26.39
N LEU A 547 30.02 18.07 -25.66
CA LEU A 547 29.38 19.27 -26.19
C LEU A 547 30.27 20.48 -25.83
N ASP A 548 30.87 21.13 -26.82
CA ASP A 548 31.74 22.29 -26.61
C ASP A 548 31.41 23.40 -27.65
N ASP A 549 32.28 24.40 -27.79
CA ASP A 549 32.07 25.49 -28.75
C ASP A 549 32.59 25.17 -30.17
N SER A 550 33.16 23.99 -30.43
CA SER A 550 33.63 23.60 -31.78
C SER A 550 32.48 23.63 -32.80
N ILE A 551 31.26 23.33 -32.33
CA ILE A 551 30.01 23.38 -33.10
C ILE A 551 29.79 24.73 -33.80
N LEU A 552 30.30 25.84 -33.25
CA LEU A 552 30.14 27.18 -33.82
C LEU A 552 30.86 27.34 -35.16
N THR A 553 31.83 26.47 -35.43
CA THR A 553 32.61 26.43 -36.67
C THR A 553 32.28 25.22 -37.55
N ALA A 554 31.36 24.36 -37.13
CA ALA A 554 30.93 23.19 -37.89
C ALA A 554 30.13 23.59 -39.14
N ALA A 555 30.01 22.67 -40.10
CA ALA A 555 29.28 22.90 -41.35
C ALA A 555 27.78 23.18 -41.12
N ASN A 556 27.18 22.57 -40.08
CA ASN A 556 25.77 22.70 -39.75
C ASN A 556 25.60 23.03 -38.25
N PRO A 557 25.89 24.26 -37.80
CA PRO A 557 25.92 24.62 -36.39
C PRO A 557 24.53 24.49 -35.74
N THR A 558 24.37 23.54 -34.82
CA THR A 558 23.12 23.31 -34.07
C THR A 558 23.42 22.97 -32.62
N THR A 559 22.95 23.77 -31.67
CA THR A 559 23.05 23.49 -30.22
C THR A 559 21.73 22.98 -29.61
N SER A 560 20.68 22.88 -30.43
CA SER A 560 19.39 22.27 -30.09
C SER A 560 19.37 20.82 -30.57
N ILE A 561 19.77 19.91 -29.68
CA ILE A 561 19.83 18.47 -29.92
C ILE A 561 18.46 17.86 -29.60
N THR A 562 17.97 16.98 -30.47
CA THR A 562 16.71 16.26 -30.29
C THR A 562 16.98 14.76 -30.18
N ILE A 563 16.49 14.11 -29.12
CA ILE A 563 16.41 12.64 -29.03
C ILE A 563 15.02 12.22 -29.55
N PRO A 564 14.93 11.58 -30.73
CA PRO A 564 13.65 11.23 -31.34
C PRO A 564 12.81 10.26 -30.51
N ALA A 565 11.51 10.17 -30.79
CA ALA A 565 10.61 9.22 -30.13
C ALA A 565 11.11 7.77 -30.31
N GLY A 566 11.10 6.99 -29.23
CA GLY A 566 11.56 5.59 -29.23
C GLY A 566 13.08 5.41 -29.16
N GLN A 567 13.87 6.49 -29.23
CA GLN A 567 15.32 6.43 -29.04
C GLN A 567 15.67 6.47 -27.54
N VAL A 568 16.55 5.56 -27.13
CA VAL A 568 17.15 5.52 -25.80
C VAL A 568 18.65 5.67 -25.98
N VAL A 569 19.22 6.76 -25.46
CA VAL A 569 20.66 6.99 -25.48
C VAL A 569 21.23 6.77 -24.08
N VAL A 570 22.35 6.05 -24.00
CA VAL A 570 23.03 5.71 -22.74
C VAL A 570 24.51 6.05 -22.91
N PRO A 571 24.91 7.34 -22.91
CA PRO A 571 26.32 7.69 -22.98
C PRO A 571 27.05 7.22 -21.73
N ASN A 572 28.33 6.85 -21.83
CA ASN A 572 29.13 6.58 -20.63
C ASN A 572 29.24 7.86 -19.77
N VAL A 573 29.67 8.95 -20.39
CA VAL A 573 29.65 10.29 -19.80
C VAL A 573 29.20 11.29 -20.87
N LEU A 574 28.25 12.15 -20.53
CA LEU A 574 27.92 13.37 -21.25
C LEU A 574 28.68 14.53 -20.62
N THR A 575 29.65 15.09 -21.35
CA THR A 575 30.38 16.29 -20.93
C THR A 575 29.88 17.51 -21.70
N ASN A 576 29.54 18.60 -21.02
CA ASN A 576 29.34 19.90 -21.66
C ASN A 576 30.38 20.91 -21.15
N ASP A 577 31.28 21.30 -22.03
CA ASP A 577 32.33 22.30 -21.79
C ASP A 577 32.22 23.46 -22.79
N SER A 578 31.01 24.01 -22.90
CA SER A 578 30.72 25.12 -23.82
C SER A 578 30.53 26.45 -23.10
N THR A 579 30.85 27.55 -23.79
CA THR A 579 30.38 28.90 -23.44
C THR A 579 29.05 29.24 -24.15
N THR A 580 28.67 28.44 -25.14
CA THR A 580 27.36 28.50 -25.82
C THR A 580 26.32 27.60 -25.15
N ASN A 581 25.07 28.06 -25.09
CA ASN A 581 23.98 27.26 -24.52
C ASN A 581 23.62 26.07 -25.43
N TYR A 582 23.45 24.91 -24.80
CA TYR A 582 22.91 23.71 -25.42
C TYR A 582 21.54 23.35 -24.87
N THR A 583 20.69 22.78 -25.70
CA THR A 583 19.42 22.17 -25.30
C THR A 583 19.34 20.75 -25.84
N ILE A 584 19.06 19.78 -24.98
CA ILE A 584 18.73 18.40 -25.36
C ILE A 584 17.24 18.19 -25.08
N GLY A 585 16.43 18.04 -26.11
CA GLY A 585 14.98 17.83 -26.01
C GLY A 585 14.52 16.60 -26.78
N GLY A 586 13.20 16.50 -26.99
CA GLY A 586 12.59 15.41 -27.76
C GLY A 586 11.93 14.34 -26.89
N ALA A 587 11.16 13.47 -27.56
CA ALA A 587 10.30 12.47 -26.93
C ALA A 587 11.03 11.17 -26.54
N GLY A 588 12.31 11.00 -26.89
CA GLY A 588 13.15 9.92 -26.39
C GLY A 588 13.63 10.14 -24.96
N LYS A 589 14.72 9.46 -24.57
CA LYS A 589 15.29 9.59 -23.20
C LYS A 589 16.80 9.35 -23.11
N ILE A 590 17.42 9.95 -22.09
CA ILE A 590 18.76 9.59 -21.59
C ILE A 590 18.59 8.63 -20.40
N SER A 591 19.22 7.46 -20.46
CA SER A 591 18.93 6.34 -19.55
C SER A 591 20.19 5.60 -19.07
N GLY A 592 20.00 4.50 -18.34
CA GLY A 592 21.05 3.56 -17.93
C GLY A 592 22.13 4.17 -17.02
N GLY A 593 23.35 3.64 -17.06
CA GLY A 593 24.47 4.09 -16.22
C GLY A 593 25.06 5.47 -16.57
N ALA A 594 24.41 6.27 -17.42
CA ALA A 594 24.97 7.52 -17.92
C ALA A 594 25.29 8.53 -16.81
N SER A 595 26.44 9.20 -16.94
CA SER A 595 26.86 10.30 -16.05
C SER A 595 26.88 11.64 -16.78
N LEU A 596 26.72 12.74 -16.06
CA LEU A 596 26.74 14.11 -16.59
C LEU A 596 27.86 14.93 -15.93
N VAL A 597 28.65 15.62 -16.75
CA VAL A 597 29.70 16.55 -16.32
C VAL A 597 29.54 17.89 -17.05
N LYS A 598 29.27 18.96 -16.31
CA LYS A 598 29.13 20.33 -16.83
C LYS A 598 30.32 21.17 -16.39
N LEU A 599 31.18 21.58 -17.33
CA LEU A 599 32.42 22.34 -17.08
C LEU A 599 32.39 23.75 -17.66
N GLY A 600 31.61 23.98 -18.71
CA GLY A 600 31.56 25.27 -19.40
C GLY A 600 30.73 26.30 -18.66
N SER A 601 30.92 27.59 -18.97
CA SER A 601 30.20 28.69 -18.29
C SER A 601 28.75 28.87 -18.73
N SER A 602 28.32 28.20 -19.80
CA SER A 602 26.97 28.27 -20.37
C SER A 602 25.90 27.51 -19.58
N THR A 603 24.66 27.54 -20.08
CA THR A 603 23.57 26.66 -19.66
C THR A 603 23.44 25.43 -20.57
N LEU A 604 23.43 24.23 -19.97
CA LEU A 604 22.94 22.99 -20.60
C LEU A 604 21.49 22.76 -20.16
N THR A 605 20.56 22.77 -21.10
CA THR A 605 19.14 22.53 -20.83
C THR A 605 18.75 21.09 -21.21
N LEU A 606 18.23 20.31 -20.26
CA LEU A 606 17.65 18.98 -20.51
C LEU A 606 16.12 19.09 -20.46
N SER A 607 15.50 18.93 -21.63
CA SER A 607 14.05 19.02 -21.86
C SER A 607 13.44 17.69 -22.35
N THR A 608 14.10 16.57 -22.06
CA THR A 608 13.68 15.21 -22.41
C THR A 608 13.40 14.40 -21.13
N THR A 609 12.95 13.14 -21.26
CA THR A 609 12.87 12.23 -20.10
C THR A 609 14.29 11.78 -19.73
N ASN A 610 14.64 11.82 -18.45
CA ASN A 610 15.93 11.37 -17.94
C ASN A 610 15.69 10.40 -16.78
N ASP A 611 16.19 9.17 -16.91
CA ASP A 611 16.11 8.11 -15.89
C ASP A 611 17.47 7.43 -15.65
N PHE A 612 18.57 8.05 -16.08
CA PHE A 612 19.93 7.54 -15.87
C PHE A 612 20.35 7.52 -14.38
N THR A 613 21.26 6.62 -14.02
CA THR A 613 21.65 6.34 -12.62
C THR A 613 23.08 6.77 -12.25
N GLY A 614 23.84 7.32 -13.20
CA GLY A 614 25.22 7.77 -12.99
C GLY A 614 25.33 9.11 -12.25
N ASN A 615 26.58 9.57 -12.07
CA ASN A 615 26.88 10.78 -11.30
C ASN A 615 26.57 12.06 -12.09
N VAL A 616 26.25 13.14 -11.37
CA VAL A 616 26.10 14.48 -11.96
C VAL A 616 27.05 15.46 -11.29
N THR A 617 27.96 16.04 -12.07
CA THR A 617 28.90 17.06 -11.63
C THR A 617 28.69 18.36 -12.40
N ILE A 618 28.41 19.45 -11.68
CA ILE A 618 28.30 20.81 -12.24
C ILE A 618 29.46 21.64 -11.72
N GLY A 619 30.54 21.68 -12.50
CA GLY A 619 31.77 22.41 -12.21
C GLY A 619 31.69 23.91 -12.53
N ALA A 620 30.93 24.32 -13.55
CA ALA A 620 30.66 25.71 -13.86
C ALA A 620 29.33 25.90 -14.64
N GLY A 621 28.91 27.15 -14.81
CA GLY A 621 27.71 27.49 -15.57
C GLY A 621 26.43 26.96 -14.93
N ALA A 622 25.48 26.55 -15.75
CA ALA A 622 24.21 26.01 -15.28
C ALA A 622 23.79 24.70 -15.98
N VAL A 623 23.13 23.81 -15.24
CA VAL A 623 22.27 22.77 -15.80
C VAL A 623 20.83 23.14 -15.51
N GLN A 624 20.00 23.19 -16.55
CA GLN A 624 18.57 23.49 -16.44
C GLN A 624 17.74 22.27 -16.84
N ILE A 625 16.81 21.84 -15.99
CA ILE A 625 15.91 20.71 -16.27
C ILE A 625 14.49 21.24 -16.51
N ASN A 626 13.96 21.00 -17.71
CA ASN A 626 12.65 21.45 -18.18
C ASN A 626 11.81 20.23 -18.63
N GLY A 627 11.26 19.45 -17.69
CA GLY A 627 10.50 18.23 -18.04
C GLY A 627 9.56 17.74 -16.93
N VAL A 628 8.76 16.71 -17.23
CA VAL A 628 7.86 16.06 -16.24
C VAL A 628 8.70 15.19 -15.31
N LEU A 629 8.86 15.60 -14.05
CA LEU A 629 9.46 14.74 -13.03
C LEU A 629 8.43 13.67 -12.68
N LYS A 630 8.63 12.42 -13.12
CA LYS A 630 7.80 11.32 -12.61
C LYS A 630 8.05 11.22 -11.09
N PRO A 631 7.01 10.96 -10.28
CA PRO A 631 7.13 10.83 -8.82
C PRO A 631 8.17 9.81 -8.31
N THR A 632 8.71 8.99 -9.21
CA THR A 632 9.70 7.94 -8.94
C THR A 632 11.00 8.07 -9.76
N ALA A 633 11.15 9.11 -10.58
CA ALA A 633 12.34 9.33 -11.40
C ALA A 633 13.03 10.64 -11.00
N SER A 634 14.35 10.60 -10.80
CA SER A 634 15.13 11.80 -10.52
C SER A 634 15.40 12.58 -11.81
N PRO A 635 15.11 13.90 -11.87
CA PRO A 635 15.52 14.75 -13.00
C PRO A 635 17.02 14.86 -13.23
N VAL A 636 17.83 14.52 -12.22
CA VAL A 636 19.27 14.82 -12.16
C VAL A 636 20.07 13.53 -11.90
N GLY A 637 19.55 12.38 -12.33
CA GLY A 637 20.15 11.08 -12.01
C GLY A 637 19.84 10.60 -10.59
N THR A 638 19.76 9.28 -10.41
CA THR A 638 19.00 8.60 -9.33
C THR A 638 19.61 8.60 -7.91
N THR A 639 18.84 7.99 -6.99
CA THR A 639 19.07 7.64 -5.57
C THR A 639 20.43 7.01 -5.21
N ASN A 640 21.22 6.54 -6.18
CA ASN A 640 22.50 5.84 -5.97
C ASN A 640 23.72 6.54 -6.62
N GLY A 641 23.52 7.69 -7.27
CA GLY A 641 24.56 8.54 -7.85
C GLY A 641 24.92 9.72 -6.94
N THR A 642 26.04 10.39 -7.20
CA THR A 642 26.45 11.61 -6.49
C THR A 642 26.11 12.85 -7.31
N LEU A 643 25.43 13.83 -6.69
CA LEU A 643 25.29 15.19 -7.23
C LEU A 643 26.34 16.11 -6.61
N ILE A 644 27.17 16.73 -7.44
CA ILE A 644 28.17 17.71 -7.04
C ILE A 644 27.88 19.02 -7.78
N VAL A 645 27.70 20.12 -7.04
CA VAL A 645 27.57 21.48 -7.60
C VAL A 645 28.69 22.34 -7.02
N ALA A 646 29.62 22.76 -7.87
CA ALA A 646 30.74 23.60 -7.48
C ALA A 646 30.28 25.02 -7.11
N ASN A 647 31.12 25.73 -6.34
CA ASN A 647 30.85 27.11 -5.95
C ASN A 647 30.75 28.01 -7.19
N GLY A 648 29.62 28.70 -7.34
CA GLY A 648 29.32 29.56 -8.49
C GLY A 648 28.64 28.87 -9.68
N ALA A 649 28.44 27.54 -9.63
CA ALA A 649 27.62 26.81 -10.59
C ALA A 649 26.15 26.73 -10.15
N SER A 650 25.24 26.43 -11.08
CA SER A 650 23.79 26.39 -10.82
C SER A 650 23.13 25.11 -11.34
N LEU A 651 22.22 24.56 -10.54
CA LEU A 651 21.22 23.60 -10.98
C LEU A 651 19.85 24.29 -10.94
N ILE A 652 19.18 24.38 -12.07
CA ILE A 652 17.87 25.02 -12.21
C ILE A 652 16.83 23.94 -12.52
N VAL A 653 15.86 23.75 -11.64
CA VAL A 653 14.80 22.76 -11.80
C VAL A 653 13.46 23.47 -11.97
N ASN A 654 12.89 23.39 -13.17
CA ASN A 654 11.58 23.97 -13.45
C ASN A 654 10.48 22.93 -13.23
N LEU A 655 9.85 22.96 -12.05
CA LEU A 655 8.77 22.05 -11.68
C LEU A 655 7.48 22.38 -12.45
N GLN A 656 6.91 21.39 -13.14
CA GLN A 656 5.56 21.46 -13.73
C GLN A 656 4.67 20.43 -13.01
N GLY A 657 3.79 20.87 -12.11
CA GLY A 657 2.85 20.01 -11.36
C GLY A 657 2.80 20.26 -9.84
N SER A 658 1.91 19.56 -9.14
CA SER A 658 1.76 19.63 -7.68
C SER A 658 2.77 18.72 -6.98
N TYR A 659 3.87 19.28 -6.49
CA TYR A 659 4.86 18.55 -5.69
C TYR A 659 4.77 18.98 -4.21
N PRO A 660 4.92 18.07 -3.23
CA PRO A 660 5.09 18.48 -1.84
C PRO A 660 6.40 19.28 -1.71
N ALA A 661 6.31 20.37 -0.96
CA ALA A 661 7.38 21.34 -0.74
C ALA A 661 8.62 20.74 -0.06
#